data_AF-A0A3D5S752-F1
#
_entry.id   AF-A0A3D5S752-F1
#
_cell.length_a   1.000
_cell.length_b   1.000
_cell.length_c   1.000
_cell.angle_alpha   90.00
_cell.angle_beta   90.00
_cell.angle_gamma   90.00
#
_symmetry.space_group_name_H-M   'P 1'
#
loop_
_entity.id
_entity.type
_entity.pdbx_description
1 polymer ?
#
loop_
_entity_poly.entity_id
_entity_poly.type
_entity_poly.pdbx_seq_one_letter_code
_entity_poly.pdbx_strand_id
1 'polypeptide(L)'
;MKALKFLIIWFLCIPIGLSAQMVNNGAQFTVSGSTTVSGIPTLTNGGTINNEGTIQLTGDLINQQAYDGSGELVLLGASQEIDLDDTVAILTLGGSGDHFLSSSLQVSDQMNFNNSRLLSNDFLTLQEAVTVSNPTSSAYVVGALSVSGTSDMTFPIGTSTNYLPVDISTIDGTNPQLTVEAVESDPAGIAGKNLLAVSNDKYWDISLSSGSISSYEVNLPVNGETISTSIDDLRIGYSSDNSTYVGQEVLSVSGDLSTGQISSQINGVGRLAFGSFFDESVRAADSTALVSLYSQTDGDNWNDHTGWMESDLDDWFGVIVANKRPVSLQLPTNNLVGSITSLENLDSLSSIDLSGNQLKSVAGFSTLPAIESLDISNNEIQFGDIEPHIGVADFTYAPQGRVLDTLEAFEEIGTTYSIDRTLTGSANTYTWFKTADETSQLTGTNPVLGLPITSFEDEGYYFAEVSSSLATALTLTTRPIYLKVSSLHRDSLALASMYTKMNGTGWEGADNWVDADLVDWFGVTIENNRVTQVSLSDNNLVGRLPKDILDIRQLEFLDLSGNRISSVPDFHLMPNLTSLDLSENNLDFGDLEPLVDLTSLSYSPQRNFGSSLIDTLAIGSSVEFISSLDGTNNSYQWSYENLSGVEEDIPGAISDTYEIVGLAYENMGTYRLQVTSPLVPDLTLESFPKTVWASGSIRFHAVNQSGSDVNDGTAYLFKIIEGEPYDSLAPVAGTTEGYVFDDVVLGDYLALVEGDLDLYLPTYFSSTDLWSEATPIELRSDLEETITLVSQPGVGPLGPGEILGTVESEFVDETSEGRINARRKVKRAGCSVRRFVPKGRNNQEDGEFELVAYVQSDDEGRFEFTDLVAGLYRFNVEYPGIPMDEDSYVEFEVGTEGSENNTIVLEILITENAVTVVKVDQLGFFKKYFEGLEVYPNPADDFLNIRFDQILSESIEIQLMDLSGHVLKTEQVNSWSPNQIQINVNDLADGMYLMRFKDEESSRKSMVTYKVLVNHR
;
A
#
# COMPACT_ATOMS: atom_id res chain seq x y z
N MET A 1 -127.64 -23.61 6.96
CA MET A 1 -128.46 -24.81 6.66
C MET A 1 -127.52 -25.96 6.35
N LYS A 2 -127.67 -27.11 7.04
CA LYS A 2 -127.00 -28.42 6.82
C LYS A 2 -125.46 -28.42 7.02
N ALA A 3 -124.92 -28.96 8.13
CA ALA A 3 -124.83 -30.36 8.59
C ALA A 3 -123.59 -31.11 8.05
N LEU A 4 -122.76 -31.59 9.00
CA LEU A 4 -121.95 -32.83 9.00
C LEU A 4 -120.80 -32.91 7.96
N LYS A 5 -119.60 -33.43 8.23
CA LYS A 5 -119.00 -34.22 9.32
C LYS A 5 -117.52 -34.41 8.94
N PHE A 6 -116.54 -34.18 9.82
CA PHE A 6 -115.41 -35.10 10.04
C PHE A 6 -114.70 -34.72 11.35
N LEU A 7 -115.01 -35.56 12.34
CA LEU A 7 -114.27 -35.93 13.55
C LEU A 7 -113.06 -35.06 13.96
N ILE A 8 -113.31 -34.17 14.92
CA ILE A 8 -112.30 -33.68 15.87
C ILE A 8 -112.21 -34.71 16.99
N ILE A 9 -111.03 -35.31 17.21
CA ILE A 9 -110.72 -35.99 18.47
C ILE A 9 -110.07 -34.93 19.36
N TRP A 10 -110.80 -34.50 20.39
CA TRP A 10 -110.24 -33.81 21.56
C TRP A 10 -110.30 -34.79 22.73
N PHE A 11 -109.16 -35.08 23.34
CA PHE A 11 -109.11 -35.58 24.71
C PHE A 11 -108.86 -34.40 25.64
N LEU A 12 -109.72 -34.25 26.65
CA LEU A 12 -109.53 -33.34 27.77
C LEU A 12 -109.58 -34.18 29.05
N CYS A 13 -108.43 -34.39 29.71
CA CYS A 13 -108.34 -34.67 31.14
C CYS A 13 -106.88 -34.69 31.63
N ILE A 14 -106.61 -33.83 32.63
CA ILE A 14 -105.67 -33.99 33.77
C ILE A 14 -104.16 -33.88 33.45
N PRO A 15 -103.38 -33.11 34.27
CA PRO A 15 -101.94 -33.03 34.11
C PRO A 15 -101.28 -34.29 34.67
N ILE A 16 -100.87 -35.15 33.75
CA ILE A 16 -99.76 -36.09 33.92
C ILE A 16 -98.84 -35.81 32.74
N GLY A 17 -97.57 -35.53 33.01
CA GLY A 17 -96.59 -35.15 32.00
C GLY A 17 -96.52 -36.17 30.87
N LEU A 18 -96.91 -35.74 29.67
CA LEU A 18 -96.60 -36.38 28.40
C LEU A 18 -96.36 -35.23 27.41
N SER A 19 -95.14 -35.12 26.91
CA SER A 19 -94.76 -34.27 25.80
C SER A 19 -95.67 -34.57 24.61
N ALA A 20 -96.52 -33.61 24.22
CA ALA A 20 -97.32 -33.75 23.02
C ALA A 20 -96.40 -33.63 21.79
N GLN A 21 -96.06 -34.76 21.19
CA GLN A 21 -95.18 -34.84 20.02
C GLN A 21 -96.02 -35.09 18.77
N MET A 22 -95.79 -34.33 17.70
CA MET A 22 -96.25 -34.69 16.36
C MET A 22 -95.20 -35.60 15.73
N VAL A 23 -95.52 -36.88 15.60
CA VAL A 23 -94.63 -37.88 14.98
C VAL A 23 -95.17 -38.29 13.62
N ASN A 24 -94.39 -38.07 12.56
CA ASN A 24 -94.66 -38.61 11.23
C ASN A 24 -93.72 -39.78 10.92
N ASN A 25 -94.24 -41.00 10.95
CA ASN A 25 -93.45 -42.25 10.89
C ASN A 25 -93.12 -42.74 9.46
N GLY A 26 -93.07 -41.86 8.45
CA GLY A 26 -92.58 -42.20 7.10
C GLY A 26 -93.46 -41.79 5.91
N ALA A 27 -94.32 -40.79 6.02
CA ALA A 27 -95.03 -40.19 4.89
C ALA A 27 -94.49 -38.77 4.56
N GLN A 28 -94.80 -38.24 3.39
CA GLN A 28 -94.48 -36.85 3.01
C GLN A 28 -95.32 -35.86 3.84
N PHE A 29 -94.69 -34.87 4.48
CA PHE A 29 -95.36 -33.78 5.19
C PHE A 29 -95.36 -32.53 4.31
N THR A 30 -96.48 -32.24 3.66
CA THR A 30 -96.59 -31.10 2.73
C THR A 30 -97.37 -29.94 3.32
N VAL A 31 -96.79 -28.74 3.30
CA VAL A 31 -97.45 -27.48 3.65
C VAL A 31 -97.53 -26.63 2.39
N SER A 32 -98.76 -26.27 1.96
CA SER A 32 -98.99 -25.44 0.78
C SER A 32 -98.78 -23.95 1.06
N GLY A 33 -98.48 -23.17 0.01
CA GLY A 33 -97.98 -21.79 0.13
C GLY A 33 -98.84 -20.74 0.86
N SER A 34 -100.15 -20.96 1.01
CA SER A 34 -101.01 -20.05 1.78
C SER A 34 -101.37 -20.59 3.18
N THR A 35 -100.69 -21.65 3.63
CA THR A 35 -101.04 -22.37 4.85
C THR A 35 -100.03 -22.10 5.96
N THR A 36 -100.54 -21.71 7.13
CA THR A 36 -99.76 -21.67 8.37
C THR A 36 -100.14 -22.86 9.24
N VAL A 37 -99.18 -23.72 9.54
CA VAL A 37 -99.31 -24.79 10.53
C VAL A 37 -98.72 -24.29 11.84
N SER A 38 -99.52 -24.22 12.89
CA SER A 38 -99.13 -23.66 14.20
C SER A 38 -99.59 -24.53 15.36
N GLY A 39 -99.09 -24.23 16.57
CA GLY A 39 -99.42 -24.98 17.79
C GLY A 39 -98.75 -26.36 17.88
N ILE A 40 -97.67 -26.57 17.11
CA ILE A 40 -96.87 -27.79 17.16
C ILE A 40 -95.89 -27.67 18.35
N PRO A 41 -95.93 -28.57 19.35
CA PRO A 41 -94.93 -28.59 20.41
C PRO A 41 -93.63 -29.17 19.83
N THR A 42 -93.44 -30.49 19.75
CA THR A 42 -92.26 -31.09 19.09
C THR A 42 -92.66 -31.71 17.75
N LEU A 43 -91.91 -31.45 16.68
CA LEU A 43 -92.06 -32.10 15.37
C LEU A 43 -90.94 -33.12 15.16
N THR A 44 -91.28 -34.41 15.15
CA THR A 44 -90.34 -35.48 14.77
C THR A 44 -90.83 -36.15 13.50
N ASN A 45 -90.02 -36.07 12.45
CA ASN A 45 -90.42 -36.49 11.12
C ASN A 45 -89.39 -37.47 10.53
N GLY A 46 -89.89 -38.64 10.12
CA GLY A 46 -89.10 -39.70 9.49
C GLY A 46 -89.30 -39.82 7.97
N GLY A 47 -89.84 -38.79 7.30
CA GLY A 47 -90.07 -38.74 5.84
C GLY A 47 -89.65 -37.38 5.24
N THR A 48 -89.99 -37.03 4.01
CA THR A 48 -89.63 -35.70 3.45
C THR A 48 -90.60 -34.61 3.93
N ILE A 49 -90.08 -33.45 4.35
CA ILE A 49 -90.87 -32.22 4.57
C ILE A 49 -90.85 -31.40 3.29
N ASN A 50 -92.02 -31.08 2.73
CA ASN A 50 -92.15 -30.13 1.62
C ASN A 50 -92.89 -28.89 2.12
N ASN A 51 -92.18 -27.82 2.45
CA ASN A 51 -92.74 -26.61 3.01
C ASN A 51 -92.76 -25.48 1.97
N GLU A 52 -93.93 -25.14 1.46
CA GLU A 52 -94.13 -23.91 0.67
C GLU A 52 -94.82 -22.80 1.48
N GLY A 53 -95.38 -23.12 2.67
CA GLY A 53 -96.12 -22.18 3.54
C GLY A 53 -95.34 -21.83 4.81
N THR A 54 -96.00 -21.72 5.96
CA THR A 54 -95.35 -21.41 7.25
C THR A 54 -95.51 -22.56 8.24
N ILE A 55 -94.41 -23.06 8.81
CA ILE A 55 -94.40 -24.04 9.90
C ILE A 55 -93.98 -23.32 11.18
N GLN A 56 -94.84 -23.30 12.21
CA GLN A 56 -94.56 -22.69 13.50
C GLN A 56 -94.47 -23.74 14.61
N LEU A 57 -93.31 -23.80 15.27
CA LEU A 57 -92.99 -24.77 16.32
C LEU A 57 -92.76 -24.07 17.67
N THR A 58 -93.19 -24.72 18.75
CA THR A 58 -92.99 -24.25 20.15
C THR A 58 -92.06 -25.15 20.97
N GLY A 59 -91.58 -26.25 20.38
CA GLY A 59 -90.61 -27.23 20.89
C GLY A 59 -89.80 -27.83 19.72
N ASP A 60 -89.01 -28.88 19.95
CA ASP A 60 -87.91 -29.28 19.04
C ASP A 60 -88.34 -29.66 17.61
N LEU A 61 -87.45 -29.43 16.65
CA LEU A 61 -87.53 -29.96 15.28
C LEU A 61 -86.49 -31.07 15.11
N ILE A 62 -86.96 -32.29 14.87
CA ILE A 62 -86.10 -33.44 14.55
C ILE A 62 -86.54 -34.01 13.21
N ASN A 63 -85.73 -33.78 12.18
CA ASN A 63 -85.98 -34.27 10.83
C ASN A 63 -84.70 -34.86 10.22
N GLN A 64 -84.64 -36.19 10.15
CA GLN A 64 -83.45 -36.92 9.68
C GLN A 64 -83.52 -37.28 8.19
N GLN A 65 -84.40 -36.63 7.43
CA GLN A 65 -84.66 -36.87 6.00
C GLN A 65 -84.81 -35.51 5.29
N ALA A 66 -84.95 -35.50 3.97
CA ALA A 66 -84.92 -34.24 3.19
C ALA A 66 -86.01 -33.22 3.59
N TYR A 67 -85.64 -31.94 3.57
CA TYR A 67 -86.50 -30.77 3.68
C TYR A 67 -86.42 -29.98 2.37
N ASP A 68 -87.54 -29.76 1.73
CA ASP A 68 -87.63 -29.07 0.43
C ASP A 68 -88.72 -27.99 0.48
N GLY A 69 -88.58 -26.97 -0.37
CA GLY A 69 -89.57 -25.91 -0.54
C GLY A 69 -89.14 -24.53 -0.04
N SER A 70 -89.90 -23.52 -0.47
CA SER A 70 -89.58 -22.10 -0.29
C SER A 70 -90.24 -21.42 0.93
N GLY A 71 -90.85 -22.22 1.80
CA GLY A 71 -91.63 -21.75 2.94
C GLY A 71 -90.81 -21.30 4.14
N GLU A 72 -91.50 -20.73 5.13
CA GLU A 72 -90.96 -20.21 6.37
C GLU A 72 -91.01 -21.24 7.51
N LEU A 73 -89.89 -21.42 8.20
CA LEU A 73 -89.78 -22.15 9.47
C LEU A 73 -89.67 -21.14 10.62
N VAL A 74 -90.67 -21.13 11.50
CA VAL A 74 -90.74 -20.23 12.66
C VAL A 74 -90.60 -21.03 13.95
N LEU A 75 -89.63 -20.65 14.77
CA LEU A 75 -89.38 -21.21 16.09
C LEU A 75 -89.85 -20.19 17.14
N LEU A 76 -90.75 -20.58 18.04
CA LEU A 76 -91.41 -19.70 19.03
C LEU A 76 -91.24 -20.19 20.48
N GLY A 77 -90.54 -21.30 20.68
CA GLY A 77 -90.28 -21.91 21.97
C GLY A 77 -89.26 -21.12 22.79
N ALA A 78 -89.26 -21.32 24.11
CA ALA A 78 -88.27 -20.68 24.98
C ALA A 78 -86.86 -21.30 24.83
N SER A 79 -86.77 -22.57 24.44
CA SER A 79 -85.54 -23.22 24.02
C SER A 79 -85.90 -24.40 23.13
N GLN A 80 -85.25 -24.52 21.97
CA GLN A 80 -85.56 -25.56 20.99
C GLN A 80 -84.28 -26.13 20.39
N GLU A 81 -84.25 -27.45 20.26
CA GLU A 81 -83.25 -28.15 19.45
C GLU A 81 -83.73 -28.24 18.00
N ILE A 82 -82.81 -28.00 17.07
CA ILE A 82 -83.00 -28.13 15.63
C ILE A 82 -81.99 -29.20 15.16
N ASP A 83 -82.51 -30.39 14.89
CA ASP A 83 -81.80 -31.46 14.20
C ASP A 83 -82.39 -31.57 12.78
N LEU A 84 -81.86 -30.75 11.87
CA LEU A 84 -82.22 -30.70 10.46
C LEU A 84 -80.95 -30.46 9.62
N ASP A 85 -80.50 -31.51 8.94
CA ASP A 85 -79.33 -31.49 8.06
C ASP A 85 -79.73 -31.17 6.60
N ASP A 86 -80.27 -29.97 6.36
CA ASP A 86 -80.74 -29.55 5.02
C ASP A 86 -80.82 -28.02 4.86
N THR A 87 -81.36 -27.54 3.74
CA THR A 87 -81.55 -26.11 3.44
C THR A 87 -82.97 -25.65 3.73
N VAL A 88 -83.11 -24.54 4.45
CA VAL A 88 -84.38 -23.82 4.64
C VAL A 88 -84.34 -22.47 3.91
N ALA A 89 -85.42 -22.09 3.25
CA ALA A 89 -85.48 -20.79 2.57
C ALA A 89 -85.54 -19.64 3.59
N ILE A 90 -86.52 -19.68 4.50
CA ILE A 90 -86.74 -18.63 5.50
C ILE A 90 -86.72 -19.25 6.90
N LEU A 91 -85.83 -18.77 7.76
CA LEU A 91 -85.73 -19.16 9.17
C LEU A 91 -86.05 -17.97 10.07
N THR A 92 -87.10 -18.09 10.88
CA THR A 92 -87.51 -17.07 11.85
C THR A 92 -87.34 -17.60 13.27
N LEU A 93 -86.45 -16.96 14.03
CA LEU A 93 -86.09 -17.33 15.41
C LEU A 93 -86.78 -16.38 16.38
N GLY A 94 -87.76 -16.89 17.12
CA GLY A 94 -88.46 -16.19 18.18
C GLY A 94 -88.51 -16.99 19.48
N GLY A 95 -89.09 -16.39 20.51
CA GLY A 95 -88.99 -16.91 21.88
C GLY A 95 -88.13 -15.99 22.73
N SER A 96 -87.81 -16.40 23.96
CA SER A 96 -86.99 -15.60 24.89
C SER A 96 -85.76 -16.35 25.39
N GLY A 97 -85.36 -17.43 24.73
CA GLY A 97 -84.16 -18.18 25.09
C GLY A 97 -83.45 -18.77 23.87
N ASP A 98 -82.64 -19.79 24.12
CA ASP A 98 -81.61 -20.25 23.19
C ASP A 98 -82.11 -21.41 22.33
N HIS A 99 -81.92 -21.27 21.02
CA HIS A 99 -82.10 -22.33 20.03
C HIS A 99 -80.76 -22.98 19.74
N PHE A 100 -80.73 -24.30 19.58
CA PHE A 100 -79.49 -25.06 19.40
C PHE A 100 -79.53 -25.85 18.10
N LEU A 101 -78.47 -25.76 17.30
CA LEU A 101 -78.26 -26.62 16.13
C LEU A 101 -77.50 -27.88 16.54
N SER A 102 -78.09 -29.04 16.25
CA SER A 102 -77.45 -30.35 16.46
C SER A 102 -76.93 -30.99 15.18
N SER A 103 -77.26 -30.41 14.02
CA SER A 103 -76.81 -30.80 12.68
C SER A 103 -76.71 -29.59 11.75
N SER A 104 -76.07 -29.75 10.58
CA SER A 104 -75.74 -28.64 9.69
C SER A 104 -76.98 -28.05 9.03
N LEU A 105 -77.26 -26.77 9.26
CA LEU A 105 -78.40 -26.08 8.68
C LEU A 105 -77.93 -25.02 7.69
N GLN A 106 -78.52 -25.03 6.49
CA GLN A 106 -78.32 -23.95 5.52
C GLN A 106 -79.55 -23.05 5.43
N VAL A 107 -79.33 -21.73 5.34
CA VAL A 107 -80.41 -20.76 5.04
C VAL A 107 -80.14 -20.15 3.67
N SER A 108 -81.15 -20.09 2.80
CA SER A 108 -80.96 -19.65 1.40
C SER A 108 -81.62 -18.33 1.00
N ASP A 109 -82.55 -17.78 1.79
CA ASP A 109 -83.22 -16.50 1.47
C ASP A 109 -83.23 -15.50 2.65
N GLN A 110 -83.87 -15.86 3.77
CA GLN A 110 -84.02 -14.92 4.90
C GLN A 110 -83.78 -15.55 6.26
N MET A 111 -83.09 -14.82 7.13
CA MET A 111 -82.91 -15.16 8.54
C MET A 111 -83.43 -14.01 9.41
N ASN A 112 -84.49 -14.27 10.17
CA ASN A 112 -85.16 -13.25 10.98
C ASN A 112 -84.97 -13.53 12.48
N PHE A 113 -84.47 -12.54 13.21
CA PHE A 113 -84.32 -12.61 14.65
C PHE A 113 -85.47 -11.88 15.38
N ASN A 114 -85.99 -12.48 16.44
CA ASN A 114 -87.03 -11.91 17.31
C ASN A 114 -86.77 -12.28 18.79
N ASN A 115 -85.76 -11.64 19.39
CA ASN A 115 -85.37 -11.80 20.81
C ASN A 115 -84.89 -13.21 21.23
N SER A 116 -84.23 -13.94 20.34
CA SER A 116 -83.67 -15.26 20.65
C SER A 116 -82.29 -15.43 20.06
N ARG A 117 -81.44 -16.21 20.73
CA ARG A 117 -80.10 -16.55 20.25
C ARG A 117 -80.10 -17.91 19.58
N LEU A 118 -79.22 -18.09 18.60
CA LEU A 118 -78.98 -19.39 17.97
C LEU A 118 -77.56 -19.83 18.26
N LEU A 119 -77.41 -20.95 18.96
CA LEU A 119 -76.12 -21.55 19.24
C LEU A 119 -75.74 -22.45 18.06
N SER A 120 -74.72 -22.02 17.32
CA SER A 120 -74.17 -22.69 16.15
C SER A 120 -72.76 -23.18 16.48
N ASN A 121 -72.62 -24.49 16.70
CA ASN A 121 -71.31 -25.12 16.86
C ASN A 121 -70.75 -25.49 15.47
N ASP A 122 -70.44 -24.49 14.64
CA ASP A 122 -70.01 -24.63 13.23
C ASP A 122 -71.08 -25.22 12.27
N PHE A 123 -72.34 -25.28 12.71
CA PHE A 123 -73.40 -25.94 11.95
C PHE A 123 -74.22 -25.01 11.06
N LEU A 124 -74.14 -23.69 11.23
CA LEU A 124 -74.92 -22.75 10.42
C LEU A 124 -74.15 -22.23 9.21
N THR A 125 -74.75 -22.36 8.03
CA THR A 125 -74.28 -21.70 6.80
C THR A 125 -75.39 -20.85 6.17
N LEU A 126 -75.11 -19.60 5.83
CA LEU A 126 -75.97 -18.75 5.01
C LEU A 126 -75.46 -18.79 3.58
N GLN A 127 -76.36 -18.97 2.62
CA GLN A 127 -76.01 -18.85 1.20
C GLN A 127 -75.86 -17.39 0.80
N GLU A 128 -75.32 -17.16 -0.40
CA GLU A 128 -75.08 -15.81 -0.93
C GLU A 128 -76.37 -14.98 -0.96
N ALA A 129 -76.26 -13.72 -0.50
CA ALA A 129 -77.34 -12.73 -0.46
C ALA A 129 -78.53 -13.04 0.48
N VAL A 130 -78.35 -13.89 1.50
CA VAL A 130 -79.34 -14.05 2.58
C VAL A 130 -79.57 -12.72 3.31
N THR A 131 -80.83 -12.32 3.45
CA THR A 131 -81.20 -11.12 4.22
C THR A 131 -81.33 -11.44 5.71
N VAL A 132 -80.48 -10.84 6.54
CA VAL A 132 -80.55 -10.93 7.99
C VAL A 132 -81.34 -9.75 8.55
N SER A 133 -82.43 -10.01 9.29
CA SER A 133 -83.28 -8.95 9.86
C SER A 133 -83.30 -8.96 11.40
N ASN A 134 -83.23 -7.76 12.00
CA ASN A 134 -83.35 -7.48 13.43
C ASN A 134 -82.34 -8.18 14.38
N PRO A 135 -81.05 -8.31 14.04
CA PRO A 135 -80.08 -8.74 15.03
C PRO A 135 -79.90 -7.66 16.11
N THR A 136 -79.79 -8.07 17.38
CA THR A 136 -79.69 -7.17 18.54
C THR A 136 -78.82 -7.80 19.62
N SER A 137 -78.49 -7.06 20.69
CA SER A 137 -77.79 -7.60 21.86
C SER A 137 -78.51 -8.76 22.58
N SER A 138 -79.77 -9.02 22.24
CA SER A 138 -80.56 -10.15 22.75
C SER A 138 -80.96 -11.16 21.67
N ALA A 139 -80.52 -10.96 20.42
CA ALA A 139 -80.88 -11.83 19.30
C ALA A 139 -79.76 -11.88 18.24
N TYR A 140 -78.97 -12.94 18.27
CA TYR A 140 -77.77 -13.11 17.45
C TYR A 140 -77.31 -14.59 17.48
N VAL A 141 -76.33 -14.95 16.66
CA VAL A 141 -75.70 -16.27 16.61
C VAL A 141 -74.55 -16.33 17.62
N VAL A 142 -74.55 -17.35 18.47
CA VAL A 142 -73.44 -17.65 19.39
C VAL A 142 -72.65 -18.81 18.81
N GLY A 143 -71.36 -18.62 18.59
CA GLY A 143 -70.47 -19.56 17.87
C GLY A 143 -70.31 -19.21 16.40
N ALA A 144 -69.63 -20.06 15.63
CA ALA A 144 -69.25 -19.71 14.27
C ALA A 144 -70.43 -19.71 13.29
N LEU A 145 -70.38 -18.75 12.37
CA LEU A 145 -71.32 -18.58 11.27
C LEU A 145 -70.57 -18.58 9.95
N SER A 146 -70.97 -19.45 9.03
CA SER A 146 -70.43 -19.48 7.67
C SER A 146 -71.34 -18.73 6.69
N VAL A 147 -70.78 -17.89 5.82
CA VAL A 147 -71.52 -17.20 4.74
C VAL A 147 -70.78 -17.41 3.42
N SER A 148 -71.48 -17.84 2.37
CA SER A 148 -70.89 -18.05 1.05
C SER A 148 -71.19 -16.90 0.08
N GLY A 149 -70.28 -16.65 -0.86
CA GLY A 149 -70.49 -15.68 -1.95
C GLY A 149 -69.49 -14.54 -1.97
N THR A 150 -69.76 -13.51 -2.76
CA THR A 150 -68.91 -12.31 -2.90
C THR A 150 -69.66 -11.00 -2.65
N SER A 151 -70.96 -11.08 -2.36
CA SER A 151 -71.75 -9.94 -1.89
C SER A 151 -71.40 -9.54 -0.46
N ASP A 152 -71.87 -8.36 -0.04
CA ASP A 152 -71.70 -7.89 1.34
C ASP A 152 -72.29 -8.90 2.33
N MET A 153 -71.48 -9.29 3.31
CA MET A 153 -71.80 -10.31 4.30
C MET A 153 -71.97 -9.65 5.67
N THR A 154 -73.13 -9.85 6.29
CA THR A 154 -73.37 -9.49 7.69
C THR A 154 -73.34 -10.74 8.55
N PHE A 155 -72.48 -10.72 9.56
CA PHE A 155 -72.38 -11.77 10.56
C PHE A 155 -73.01 -11.27 11.86
N PRO A 156 -74.29 -11.60 12.14
CA PRO A 156 -74.95 -11.27 13.40
C PRO A 156 -74.46 -12.19 14.52
N ILE A 157 -73.17 -12.19 14.80
CA ILE A 157 -72.52 -13.09 15.74
C ILE A 157 -72.24 -12.40 17.09
N GLY A 158 -71.90 -13.21 18.08
CA GLY A 158 -71.47 -12.75 19.38
C GLY A 158 -71.06 -13.91 20.28
N THR A 159 -70.67 -13.57 21.49
CA THR A 159 -70.31 -14.51 22.54
C THR A 159 -71.52 -14.82 23.43
N SER A 160 -71.34 -15.60 24.48
CA SER A 160 -72.40 -15.85 25.45
C SER A 160 -72.90 -14.59 26.17
N THR A 161 -72.12 -13.50 26.18
CA THR A 161 -72.45 -12.27 26.92
C THR A 161 -72.50 -11.00 26.08
N ASN A 162 -71.85 -10.96 24.91
CA ASN A 162 -71.73 -9.76 24.08
C ASN A 162 -72.15 -10.02 22.62
N TYR A 163 -72.87 -9.07 22.04
CA TYR A 163 -73.16 -9.05 20.61
C TYR A 163 -72.06 -8.28 19.88
N LEU A 164 -71.34 -8.98 18.99
CA LEU A 164 -70.12 -8.50 18.34
C LEU A 164 -70.23 -8.70 16.82
N PRO A 165 -71.16 -7.98 16.16
CA PRO A 165 -71.38 -8.16 14.74
C PRO A 165 -70.15 -7.82 13.92
N VAL A 166 -70.02 -8.47 12.78
CA VAL A 166 -68.99 -8.18 11.78
C VAL A 166 -69.69 -7.96 10.44
N ASP A 167 -69.41 -6.84 9.80
CA ASP A 167 -69.79 -6.63 8.41
C ASP A 167 -68.54 -6.74 7.54
N ILE A 168 -68.62 -7.57 6.50
CA ILE A 168 -67.56 -7.78 5.52
C ILE A 168 -68.08 -7.35 4.15
N SER A 169 -67.32 -6.50 3.47
CA SER A 169 -67.65 -5.99 2.13
C SER A 169 -66.41 -5.96 1.23
N THR A 170 -66.61 -5.54 -0.02
CA THR A 170 -65.54 -5.43 -1.04
C THR A 170 -64.67 -6.69 -1.16
N ILE A 171 -65.31 -7.85 -1.17
CA ILE A 171 -64.65 -9.15 -1.11
C ILE A 171 -63.99 -9.48 -2.45
N ASP A 172 -62.67 -9.62 -2.47
CA ASP A 172 -61.92 -10.10 -3.62
C ASP A 172 -61.56 -11.58 -3.42
N GLY A 173 -62.10 -12.45 -4.27
CA GLY A 173 -62.02 -13.89 -4.08
C GLY A 173 -62.80 -14.69 -5.13
N THR A 174 -62.73 -16.02 -5.06
CA THR A 174 -63.49 -16.92 -5.95
C THR A 174 -64.33 -17.88 -5.11
N ASN A 175 -65.65 -17.69 -5.15
CA ASN A 175 -66.65 -18.44 -4.37
C ASN A 175 -66.24 -18.67 -2.90
N PRO A 176 -65.82 -17.64 -2.15
CA PRO A 176 -65.38 -17.84 -0.78
C PRO A 176 -66.57 -18.22 0.12
N GLN A 177 -66.32 -19.14 1.05
CA GLN A 177 -67.19 -19.40 2.19
C GLN A 177 -66.44 -19.02 3.46
N LEU A 178 -66.73 -17.82 3.96
CA LEU A 178 -66.08 -17.27 5.15
C LEU A 178 -66.81 -17.73 6.40
N THR A 179 -66.05 -18.20 7.37
CA THR A 179 -66.53 -18.59 8.69
C THR A 179 -65.99 -17.60 9.70
N VAL A 180 -66.89 -16.92 10.40
CA VAL A 180 -66.53 -15.91 11.40
C VAL A 180 -67.07 -16.33 12.77
N GLU A 181 -66.21 -16.25 13.77
CA GLU A 181 -66.53 -16.50 15.17
C GLU A 181 -66.06 -15.33 16.04
N ALA A 182 -66.88 -14.91 17.00
CA ALA A 182 -66.52 -13.90 17.99
C ALA A 182 -65.99 -14.60 19.25
N VAL A 183 -64.81 -14.19 19.72
CA VAL A 183 -64.10 -14.83 20.83
C VAL A 183 -63.92 -13.83 21.99
N GLU A 184 -64.22 -14.28 23.20
CA GLU A 184 -63.98 -13.53 24.43
C GLU A 184 -62.64 -13.95 25.04
N SER A 185 -61.76 -12.96 25.25
CA SER A 185 -60.42 -13.08 25.86
C SER A 185 -59.39 -13.90 25.09
N ASP A 186 -58.31 -13.22 24.70
CA ASP A 186 -57.04 -13.83 24.29
C ASP A 186 -55.90 -13.08 24.99
N PRO A 187 -55.30 -13.64 26.06
CA PRO A 187 -54.28 -12.95 26.86
C PRO A 187 -52.87 -12.98 26.22
N ALA A 188 -52.71 -13.56 25.02
CA ALA A 188 -51.40 -13.77 24.40
C ALA A 188 -51.03 -12.76 23.29
N GLY A 189 -51.92 -11.80 22.98
CA GLY A 189 -51.69 -10.83 21.90
C GLY A 189 -50.53 -9.88 22.17
N ILE A 190 -49.52 -9.90 21.29
CA ILE A 190 -48.37 -8.97 21.35
C ILE A 190 -48.59 -7.86 20.32
N ALA A 191 -48.44 -6.61 20.75
CA ALA A 191 -48.45 -5.44 19.87
C ALA A 191 -47.21 -5.46 18.96
N GLY A 192 -47.44 -5.63 17.66
CA GLY A 192 -46.43 -5.53 16.62
C GLY A 192 -46.38 -4.14 16.01
N LYS A 193 -45.98 -4.07 14.74
CA LYS A 193 -45.80 -2.82 14.01
C LYS A 193 -47.08 -1.97 14.00
N ASN A 194 -46.92 -0.65 14.17
CA ASN A 194 -47.98 0.37 14.21
C ASN A 194 -48.96 0.30 15.40
N LEU A 195 -48.66 -0.51 16.43
CA LEU A 195 -49.47 -0.61 17.65
C LEU A 195 -48.65 -0.35 18.92
N LEU A 196 -49.21 0.40 19.88
CA LEU A 196 -48.66 0.55 21.23
C LEU A 196 -49.08 -0.60 22.15
N ALA A 197 -50.32 -1.07 22.02
CA ALA A 197 -50.91 -2.17 22.78
C ALA A 197 -52.03 -2.85 21.98
N VAL A 198 -52.40 -4.08 22.35
CA VAL A 198 -53.54 -4.83 21.80
C VAL A 198 -54.57 -5.06 22.91
N SER A 199 -55.85 -4.98 22.57
CA SER A 199 -56.97 -5.18 23.50
C SER A 199 -57.10 -6.63 23.86
N ASN A 200 -57.30 -6.93 25.14
CA ASN A 200 -57.59 -8.28 25.62
C ASN A 200 -59.09 -8.62 25.62
N ASP A 201 -59.95 -7.69 25.19
CA ASP A 201 -61.38 -7.77 25.49
C ASP A 201 -62.18 -8.47 24.37
N LYS A 202 -61.89 -8.19 23.09
CA LYS A 202 -62.70 -8.65 21.95
C LYS A 202 -61.87 -9.08 20.75
N TYR A 203 -62.22 -10.23 20.20
CA TYR A 203 -61.54 -10.82 19.07
C TYR A 203 -62.53 -11.43 18.07
N TRP A 204 -62.11 -11.48 16.81
CA TRP A 204 -62.85 -12.15 15.75
C TRP A 204 -61.93 -13.10 14.99
N ASP A 205 -62.29 -14.37 14.97
CA ASP A 205 -61.62 -15.39 14.18
C ASP A 205 -62.32 -15.49 12.83
N ILE A 206 -61.58 -15.15 11.77
CA ILE A 206 -62.04 -15.30 10.40
C ILE A 206 -61.26 -16.45 9.77
N SER A 207 -61.98 -17.42 9.25
CA SER A 207 -61.41 -18.58 8.55
C SER A 207 -62.14 -18.84 7.24
N LEU A 208 -61.53 -19.64 6.37
CA LEU A 208 -62.06 -19.97 5.05
C LEU A 208 -62.44 -21.45 5.00
N SER A 209 -63.73 -21.73 4.91
CA SER A 209 -64.26 -23.11 4.83
C SER A 209 -64.16 -23.69 3.42
N SER A 210 -64.29 -22.87 2.37
CA SER A 210 -64.09 -23.26 0.98
C SER A 210 -63.84 -22.03 0.08
N GLY A 211 -63.36 -22.24 -1.15
CA GLY A 211 -63.06 -21.15 -2.10
C GLY A 211 -61.69 -20.49 -1.89
N SER A 212 -61.55 -19.23 -2.31
CA SER A 212 -60.35 -18.40 -2.09
C SER A 212 -60.70 -16.94 -1.80
N ILE A 213 -59.87 -16.27 -0.99
CA ILE A 213 -59.98 -14.83 -0.69
C ILE A 213 -58.60 -14.18 -0.68
N SER A 214 -58.47 -13.01 -1.31
CA SER A 214 -57.25 -12.19 -1.33
C SER A 214 -57.35 -11.02 -0.36
N SER A 215 -58.46 -10.28 -0.38
CA SER A 215 -58.70 -9.14 0.51
C SER A 215 -60.19 -8.85 0.70
N TYR A 216 -60.53 -8.14 1.77
CA TYR A 216 -61.87 -7.64 2.07
C TYR A 216 -61.80 -6.43 3.01
N GLU A 217 -62.86 -5.62 3.02
CA GLU A 217 -63.06 -4.60 4.04
C GLU A 217 -63.86 -5.20 5.20
N VAL A 218 -63.37 -5.01 6.42
CA VAL A 218 -64.06 -5.41 7.64
C VAL A 218 -64.49 -4.16 8.41
N ASN A 219 -65.70 -4.15 8.93
CA ASN A 219 -66.21 -3.12 9.83
C ASN A 219 -66.53 -3.75 11.19
N LEU A 220 -65.86 -3.27 12.24
CA LEU A 220 -65.93 -3.81 13.60
C LEU A 220 -66.48 -2.78 14.61
N PRO A 221 -67.38 -3.20 15.54
CA PRO A 221 -67.92 -2.34 16.58
C PRO A 221 -66.96 -2.19 17.78
N VAL A 222 -66.71 -0.96 18.22
CA VAL A 222 -65.75 -0.65 19.29
C VAL A 222 -66.33 -0.79 20.70
N ASN A 223 -67.64 -0.54 20.88
CA ASN A 223 -68.35 -0.42 22.18
C ASN A 223 -67.68 -1.02 23.43
N GLY A 224 -66.99 -0.20 24.24
CA GLY A 224 -66.47 -0.56 25.57
C GLY A 224 -64.97 -0.95 25.62
N GLU A 225 -64.15 -0.53 24.65
CA GLU A 225 -62.68 -0.78 24.69
C GLU A 225 -61.97 -0.04 25.83
N THR A 226 -61.02 -0.72 26.48
CA THR A 226 -60.28 -0.20 27.64
C THR A 226 -58.84 0.26 27.33
N ILE A 227 -58.32 -0.08 26.15
CA ILE A 227 -56.92 0.17 25.76
C ILE A 227 -56.65 1.57 25.18
N SER A 228 -57.69 2.40 25.01
CA SER A 228 -57.58 3.72 24.40
C SER A 228 -58.48 4.75 25.08
N THR A 229 -58.08 6.02 24.99
CA THR A 229 -58.85 7.17 25.46
C THR A 229 -59.76 7.79 24.39
N SER A 230 -59.52 7.50 23.11
CA SER A 230 -60.33 7.97 21.97
C SER A 230 -60.46 6.88 20.90
N ILE A 231 -61.52 6.95 20.09
CA ILE A 231 -61.71 6.04 18.96
C ILE A 231 -60.68 6.30 17.83
N ASP A 232 -60.21 7.54 17.67
CA ASP A 232 -59.21 7.90 16.66
C ASP A 232 -57.83 7.27 16.94
N ASP A 233 -57.58 6.94 18.20
CA ASP A 233 -56.35 6.27 18.65
C ASP A 233 -56.45 4.74 18.49
N LEU A 234 -57.56 4.19 18.00
CA LEU A 234 -57.71 2.74 17.79
C LEU A 234 -57.40 2.34 16.34
N ARG A 235 -56.87 1.14 16.17
CA ARG A 235 -56.64 0.46 14.89
C ARG A 235 -57.15 -0.98 14.97
N ILE A 236 -57.51 -1.56 13.83
CA ILE A 236 -57.73 -3.01 13.74
C ILE A 236 -56.37 -3.69 13.63
N GLY A 237 -56.03 -4.52 14.61
CA GLY A 237 -54.88 -5.41 14.57
C GLY A 237 -55.25 -6.68 13.84
N TYR A 238 -54.41 -7.10 12.89
CA TYR A 238 -54.53 -8.39 12.20
C TYR A 238 -53.38 -9.30 12.59
N SER A 239 -53.69 -10.57 12.85
CA SER A 239 -52.72 -11.62 13.11
C SER A 239 -53.06 -12.86 12.29
N SER A 240 -52.09 -13.33 11.50
CA SER A 240 -52.22 -14.57 10.72
C SER A 240 -51.89 -15.83 11.54
N ASP A 241 -51.22 -15.67 12.68
CA ASP A 241 -50.74 -16.75 13.54
C ASP A 241 -51.36 -16.73 14.95
N ASN A 242 -52.30 -15.80 15.17
CA ASN A 242 -52.98 -15.52 16.43
C ASN A 242 -52.01 -15.19 17.58
N SER A 243 -50.84 -14.60 17.28
CA SER A 243 -49.86 -14.20 18.30
C SER A 243 -49.49 -12.72 18.22
N THR A 244 -48.93 -12.29 17.10
CA THR A 244 -48.43 -10.92 16.93
C THR A 244 -49.37 -10.16 16.01
N TYR A 245 -49.86 -9.02 16.51
CA TYR A 245 -50.83 -8.20 15.78
C TYR A 245 -50.15 -7.02 15.11
N VAL A 246 -50.40 -6.86 13.82
CA VAL A 246 -49.94 -5.71 13.05
C VAL A 246 -51.11 -4.77 12.82
N GLY A 247 -50.93 -3.50 13.17
CA GLY A 247 -51.96 -2.47 12.97
C GLY A 247 -52.24 -2.25 11.49
N GLN A 248 -53.51 -2.42 11.11
CA GLN A 248 -53.98 -2.21 9.74
C GLN A 248 -54.35 -0.74 9.51
N GLU A 249 -54.31 -0.35 8.24
CA GLU A 249 -54.73 0.97 7.81
C GLU A 249 -56.24 1.15 8.09
N VAL A 250 -56.60 2.31 8.64
CA VAL A 250 -57.98 2.65 8.93
C VAL A 250 -58.58 3.38 7.74
N LEU A 251 -59.62 2.79 7.16
CA LEU A 251 -60.37 3.36 6.05
C LEU A 251 -61.38 4.39 6.54
N SER A 252 -62.04 4.12 7.66
CA SER A 252 -62.97 5.05 8.29
C SER A 252 -63.15 4.80 9.78
N VAL A 253 -63.48 5.86 10.51
CA VAL A 253 -63.86 5.83 11.93
C VAL A 253 -65.15 6.62 12.08
N SER A 254 -66.08 6.13 12.89
CA SER A 254 -67.30 6.87 13.23
C SER A 254 -67.74 6.61 14.67
N GLY A 255 -68.42 7.59 15.29
CA GLY A 255 -68.95 7.47 16.65
C GLY A 255 -67.90 7.73 17.74
N ASP A 256 -68.03 7.04 18.88
CA ASP A 256 -67.14 7.13 20.04
C ASP A 256 -66.83 5.72 20.61
N LEU A 257 -66.09 5.64 21.72
CA LEU A 257 -65.75 4.35 22.34
C LEU A 257 -66.97 3.52 22.80
N SER A 258 -68.18 4.11 22.90
CA SER A 258 -69.41 3.43 23.34
C SER A 258 -70.32 3.00 22.18
N THR A 259 -70.33 3.71 21.05
CA THR A 259 -71.22 3.39 19.92
C THR A 259 -70.55 3.40 18.56
N GLY A 260 -69.22 3.48 18.51
CA GLY A 260 -68.48 3.67 17.28
C GLY A 260 -68.06 2.40 16.55
N GLN A 261 -67.52 2.62 15.36
CA GLN A 261 -67.10 1.60 14.39
C GLN A 261 -65.78 1.99 13.74
N ILE A 262 -64.97 0.98 13.41
CA ILE A 262 -63.72 1.12 12.67
C ILE A 262 -63.76 0.19 11.47
N SER A 263 -63.43 0.73 10.29
CA SER A 263 -63.24 -0.05 9.08
C SER A 263 -61.78 -0.14 8.71
N SER A 264 -61.32 -1.34 8.32
CA SER A 264 -59.98 -1.58 7.78
C SER A 264 -60.03 -2.59 6.64
N GLN A 265 -59.05 -2.49 5.75
CA GLN A 265 -58.81 -3.52 4.73
C GLN A 265 -57.95 -4.64 5.31
N ILE A 266 -58.38 -5.89 5.14
CA ILE A 266 -57.68 -7.09 5.59
C ILE A 266 -57.26 -7.92 4.38
N ASN A 267 -56.02 -8.41 4.41
CA ASN A 267 -55.46 -9.26 3.36
C ASN A 267 -55.29 -10.68 3.90
N GLY A 268 -56.20 -11.58 3.54
CA GLY A 268 -56.22 -12.97 4.02
C GLY A 268 -57.13 -13.23 5.23
N VAL A 269 -57.02 -14.42 5.82
CA VAL A 269 -57.81 -14.87 6.99
C VAL A 269 -56.93 -14.95 8.23
N GLY A 270 -57.52 -14.90 9.42
CA GLY A 270 -56.80 -14.83 10.69
C GLY A 270 -57.63 -14.20 11.79
N ARG A 271 -56.97 -13.82 12.89
CA ARG A 271 -57.61 -13.20 14.05
C ARG A 271 -57.50 -11.69 14.00
N LEU A 272 -58.61 -11.02 14.31
CA LEU A 272 -58.70 -9.57 14.43
C LEU A 272 -58.86 -9.14 15.89
N ALA A 273 -58.29 -7.99 16.25
CA ALA A 273 -58.41 -7.36 17.57
C ALA A 273 -58.37 -5.83 17.43
N PHE A 274 -58.74 -5.10 18.48
CA PHE A 274 -58.41 -3.68 18.56
C PHE A 274 -57.00 -3.46 19.12
N GLY A 275 -56.29 -2.45 18.64
CA GLY A 275 -55.02 -2.00 19.21
C GLY A 275 -54.92 -0.48 19.25
N SER A 276 -54.06 0.05 20.12
CA SER A 276 -53.81 1.50 20.22
C SER A 276 -52.75 1.95 19.21
N PHE A 277 -52.97 3.09 18.57
CA PHE A 277 -52.17 3.61 17.47
C PHE A 277 -50.84 4.20 17.96
N PHE A 278 -49.75 3.84 17.29
CA PHE A 278 -48.48 4.55 17.37
C PHE A 278 -48.20 5.26 16.04
N ASP A 279 -47.97 6.57 16.08
CA ASP A 279 -47.51 7.32 14.91
C ASP A 279 -45.99 7.17 14.73
N GLU A 280 -45.59 6.27 13.84
CA GLU A 280 -44.17 6.04 13.49
C GLU A 280 -43.47 7.30 12.97
N SER A 281 -44.20 8.30 12.47
CA SER A 281 -43.57 9.56 12.03
C SER A 281 -42.95 10.35 13.19
N VAL A 282 -43.50 10.22 14.40
CA VAL A 282 -42.96 10.86 15.61
C VAL A 282 -41.66 10.19 16.02
N ARG A 283 -41.60 8.85 15.99
CA ARG A 283 -40.37 8.09 16.29
C ARG A 283 -39.27 8.36 15.24
N ALA A 284 -39.65 8.54 13.98
CA ALA A 284 -38.71 8.93 12.93
C ALA A 284 -38.17 10.36 13.14
N ALA A 285 -38.97 11.29 13.67
CA ALA A 285 -38.51 12.61 14.03
C ALA A 285 -37.54 12.58 15.22
N ASP A 286 -37.85 11.79 16.25
CA ASP A 286 -36.97 11.58 17.41
C ASP A 286 -35.59 11.02 16.99
N SER A 287 -35.58 9.98 16.15
CA SER A 287 -34.31 9.41 15.68
C SER A 287 -33.54 10.40 14.81
N THR A 288 -34.21 11.15 13.93
CA THR A 288 -33.56 12.19 13.10
C THR A 288 -32.86 13.26 13.95
N ALA A 289 -33.48 13.70 15.05
CA ALA A 289 -32.87 14.67 15.96
C ALA A 289 -31.60 14.10 16.64
N LEU A 290 -31.63 12.84 17.07
CA LEU A 290 -30.46 12.18 17.65
C LEU A 290 -29.36 11.91 16.61
N VAL A 291 -29.68 11.55 15.36
CA VAL A 291 -28.69 11.48 14.26
C VAL A 291 -28.03 12.85 14.01
N SER A 292 -28.79 13.94 14.18
CA SER A 292 -28.22 15.28 14.10
C SER A 292 -27.21 15.53 15.24
N LEU A 293 -27.49 15.07 16.46
CA LEU A 293 -26.52 15.11 17.56
C LEU A 293 -25.25 14.31 17.20
N TYR A 294 -25.42 13.09 16.69
CA TYR A 294 -24.32 12.21 16.26
C TYR A 294 -23.39 12.91 15.27
N SER A 295 -23.96 13.47 14.20
CA SER A 295 -23.18 14.17 13.16
C SER A 295 -22.55 15.49 13.64
N GLN A 296 -23.24 16.25 14.50
CA GLN A 296 -22.72 17.51 15.04
C GLN A 296 -21.56 17.32 16.03
N THR A 297 -21.39 16.11 16.56
CA THR A 297 -20.44 15.85 17.65
C THR A 297 -19.41 14.77 17.31
N ASP A 298 -19.17 14.57 16.01
CA ASP A 298 -18.17 13.63 15.48
C ASP A 298 -18.42 12.18 15.91
N GLY A 299 -19.67 11.72 15.71
CA GLY A 299 -20.19 10.41 16.10
C GLY A 299 -19.30 9.21 15.78
N ASP A 300 -18.66 9.24 14.61
CA ASP A 300 -17.80 8.15 14.14
C ASP A 300 -16.53 7.98 15.00
N ASN A 301 -16.17 9.00 15.79
CA ASN A 301 -15.02 9.01 16.71
C ASN A 301 -15.42 8.95 18.19
N TRP A 302 -16.69 8.65 18.50
CA TRP A 302 -17.12 8.40 19.87
C TRP A 302 -16.49 7.12 20.42
N ASN A 303 -16.35 7.03 21.75
CA ASN A 303 -15.79 5.83 22.38
C ASN A 303 -16.73 4.61 22.27
N ASP A 304 -18.03 4.83 22.42
CA ASP A 304 -19.09 3.86 22.25
C ASP A 304 -20.26 4.48 21.48
N HIS A 305 -20.45 4.01 20.25
CA HIS A 305 -21.56 4.37 19.36
C HIS A 305 -22.33 3.11 18.94
N THR A 306 -22.35 2.08 19.79
CA THR A 306 -23.00 0.80 19.47
C THR A 306 -24.47 1.00 19.10
N GLY A 307 -24.89 0.42 17.97
CA GLY A 307 -26.26 0.46 17.48
C GLY A 307 -26.67 1.76 16.78
N TRP A 308 -25.97 2.87 17.02
CA TRP A 308 -26.24 4.13 16.33
C TRP A 308 -26.15 3.93 14.81
N MET A 309 -27.15 4.44 14.07
CA MET A 309 -27.29 4.32 12.60
C MET A 309 -27.48 2.89 12.04
N GLU A 310 -27.25 1.84 12.83
CA GLU A 310 -27.26 0.45 12.38
C GLU A 310 -28.48 -0.35 12.87
N SER A 311 -29.02 0.00 14.04
CA SER A 311 -30.13 -0.70 14.69
C SER A 311 -31.32 0.20 14.97
N ASP A 312 -32.39 -0.39 15.51
CA ASP A 312 -33.54 0.35 16.01
C ASP A 312 -33.15 1.27 17.17
N LEU A 313 -33.88 2.38 17.32
CA LEU A 313 -33.65 3.41 18.35
C LEU A 313 -33.60 2.84 19.78
N ASP A 314 -34.30 1.73 20.03
CA ASP A 314 -34.35 1.04 21.31
C ASP A 314 -33.01 0.40 21.71
N ASP A 315 -32.13 0.17 20.74
CA ASP A 315 -30.83 -0.51 20.90
C ASP A 315 -29.64 0.45 20.86
N TRP A 316 -29.87 1.76 20.68
CA TRP A 316 -28.79 2.73 20.59
C TRP A 316 -28.14 2.94 21.95
N PHE A 317 -26.81 2.83 21.99
CA PHE A 317 -26.04 3.05 23.20
C PHE A 317 -26.34 4.42 23.81
N GLY A 318 -26.64 4.44 25.11
CA GLY A 318 -26.93 5.67 25.84
C GLY A 318 -28.35 6.23 25.63
N VAL A 319 -29.18 5.65 24.76
CA VAL A 319 -30.57 6.09 24.57
C VAL A 319 -31.51 5.18 25.35
N ILE A 320 -32.29 5.75 26.28
CA ILE A 320 -33.31 5.02 27.02
C ILE A 320 -34.68 5.41 26.45
N VAL A 321 -35.40 4.40 25.95
CA VAL A 321 -36.71 4.57 25.31
C VAL A 321 -37.83 4.08 26.25
N ALA A 322 -38.90 4.87 26.37
CA ALA A 322 -40.15 4.48 27.02
C ALA A 322 -41.33 4.83 26.12
N ASN A 323 -42.31 3.93 26.00
CA ASN A 323 -43.45 4.07 25.08
C ASN A 323 -43.01 4.44 23.65
N LYS A 324 -41.97 3.77 23.15
CA LYS A 324 -41.37 3.96 21.81
C LYS A 324 -40.73 5.34 21.54
N ARG A 325 -40.61 6.21 22.54
CA ARG A 325 -39.92 7.52 22.46
C ARG A 325 -38.74 7.64 23.42
N PRO A 326 -37.65 8.36 23.07
CA PRO A 326 -36.52 8.57 23.95
C PRO A 326 -36.91 9.45 25.14
N VAL A 327 -36.57 9.01 26.34
CA VAL A 327 -36.83 9.74 27.60
C VAL A 327 -35.55 10.12 28.35
N SER A 328 -34.44 9.42 28.11
CA SER A 328 -33.15 9.75 28.69
C SER A 328 -32.01 9.51 27.71
N LEU A 329 -31.04 10.44 27.68
CA LEU A 329 -29.81 10.36 26.90
C LEU A 329 -28.60 10.35 27.86
N GLN A 330 -27.75 9.33 27.76
CA GLN A 330 -26.65 9.07 28.69
C GLN A 330 -25.38 8.76 27.90
N LEU A 331 -24.58 9.78 27.61
CA LEU A 331 -23.32 9.67 26.87
C LEU A 331 -22.15 10.32 27.64
N PRO A 332 -21.96 10.01 28.94
CA PRO A 332 -20.84 10.58 29.69
C PRO A 332 -19.52 9.99 29.19
N THR A 333 -18.46 10.79 29.15
CA THR A 333 -17.08 10.37 28.83
C THR A 333 -16.94 9.64 27.50
N ASN A 334 -17.69 10.09 26.48
CA ASN A 334 -17.83 9.36 25.21
C ASN A 334 -17.13 10.03 24.03
N ASN A 335 -16.26 11.02 24.29
CA ASN A 335 -15.48 11.74 23.28
C ASN A 335 -16.33 12.55 22.28
N LEU A 336 -17.48 13.09 22.70
CA LEU A 336 -18.27 14.00 21.87
C LEU A 336 -17.50 15.32 21.69
N VAL A 337 -17.23 15.72 20.45
CA VAL A 337 -16.49 16.95 20.11
C VAL A 337 -17.35 17.84 19.22
N GLY A 338 -17.56 19.11 19.59
CA GLY A 338 -18.27 20.06 18.72
C GLY A 338 -19.33 20.88 19.44
N SER A 339 -20.40 21.24 18.75
CA SER A 339 -21.46 22.11 19.26
C SER A 339 -22.83 21.54 18.90
N ILE A 340 -23.72 21.43 19.89
CA ILE A 340 -25.11 20.98 19.68
C ILE A 340 -26.00 22.20 19.50
N THR A 341 -26.39 22.45 18.25
CA THR A 341 -27.11 23.68 17.86
C THR A 341 -28.63 23.55 17.93
N SER A 342 -29.18 22.35 17.68
CA SER A 342 -30.62 22.09 17.76
C SER A 342 -30.92 20.62 18.05
N LEU A 343 -31.94 20.37 18.88
CA LEU A 343 -32.54 19.07 19.17
C LEU A 343 -34.07 19.17 19.08
N GLU A 344 -34.59 19.34 17.87
CA GLU A 344 -36.04 19.47 17.66
C GLU A 344 -36.78 18.15 17.95
N ASN A 345 -38.04 18.25 18.39
CA ASN A 345 -38.98 17.14 18.54
C ASN A 345 -38.73 16.14 19.67
N LEU A 346 -37.60 16.22 20.40
CA LEU A 346 -37.30 15.37 21.57
C LEU A 346 -38.08 15.78 22.83
N ASP A 347 -39.38 16.05 22.69
CA ASP A 347 -40.27 16.59 23.74
C ASP A 347 -40.45 15.64 24.94
N SER A 348 -40.18 14.35 24.78
CA SER A 348 -40.23 13.34 25.85
C SER A 348 -38.95 13.27 26.69
N LEU A 349 -37.87 13.92 26.26
CA LEU A 349 -36.56 13.81 26.90
C LEU A 349 -36.55 14.60 28.22
N SER A 350 -36.29 13.91 29.34
CA SER A 350 -36.31 14.50 30.68
C SER A 350 -34.99 14.41 31.43
N SER A 351 -34.09 13.52 30.99
CA SER A 351 -32.77 13.31 31.61
C SER A 351 -31.68 13.29 30.56
N ILE A 352 -30.64 14.12 30.73
CA ILE A 352 -29.51 14.20 29.81
C ILE A 352 -28.21 14.22 30.61
N ASP A 353 -27.32 13.27 30.36
CA ASP A 353 -25.95 13.27 30.88
C ASP A 353 -24.96 13.22 29.70
N LEU A 354 -24.25 14.32 29.50
CA LEU A 354 -23.18 14.48 28.51
C LEU A 354 -21.88 14.88 29.20
N SER A 355 -21.72 14.54 30.48
CA SER A 355 -20.56 14.94 31.27
C SER A 355 -19.25 14.34 30.74
N GLY A 356 -18.13 15.05 30.86
CA GLY A 356 -16.81 14.51 30.51
C GLY A 356 -16.53 14.38 29.02
N ASN A 357 -17.13 15.26 28.20
CA ASN A 357 -16.91 15.34 26.75
C ASN A 357 -16.14 16.63 26.37
N GLN A 358 -16.11 16.99 25.09
CA GLN A 358 -15.43 18.17 24.56
C GLN A 358 -16.43 19.10 23.84
N LEU A 359 -17.66 19.20 24.37
CA LEU A 359 -18.70 20.05 23.80
C LEU A 359 -18.41 21.53 24.08
N LYS A 360 -18.50 22.36 23.04
CA LYS A 360 -18.34 23.82 23.11
C LYS A 360 -19.68 24.55 23.27
N SER A 361 -20.79 23.92 22.89
CA SER A 361 -22.13 24.50 22.97
C SER A 361 -23.22 23.43 23.09
N VAL A 362 -24.29 23.76 23.82
CA VAL A 362 -25.53 22.97 24.00
C VAL A 362 -26.79 23.81 23.77
N ALA A 363 -26.70 24.83 22.90
CA ALA A 363 -27.79 25.77 22.63
C ALA A 363 -29.12 25.09 22.28
N GLY A 364 -29.07 23.91 21.63
CA GLY A 364 -30.24 23.12 21.27
C GLY A 364 -31.08 22.59 22.44
N PHE A 365 -30.60 22.66 23.69
CA PHE A 365 -31.38 22.16 24.84
C PHE A 365 -32.39 23.16 25.36
N SER A 366 -32.21 24.45 25.04
CA SER A 366 -33.09 25.53 25.48
C SER A 366 -34.54 25.40 24.97
N THR A 367 -34.76 24.60 23.92
CA THR A 367 -36.07 24.34 23.33
C THR A 367 -36.79 23.13 23.93
N LEU A 368 -36.12 22.32 24.76
CA LEU A 368 -36.67 21.09 25.31
C LEU A 368 -37.61 21.39 26.50
N PRO A 369 -38.91 21.03 26.41
CA PRO A 369 -39.90 21.47 27.40
C PRO A 369 -39.90 20.66 28.71
N ALA A 370 -39.20 19.54 28.79
CA ALA A 370 -39.37 18.51 29.83
C ALA A 370 -38.10 18.13 30.62
N ILE A 371 -36.99 18.87 30.49
CA ILE A 371 -35.75 18.54 31.19
C ILE A 371 -35.91 18.70 32.71
N GLU A 372 -35.71 17.60 33.44
CA GLU A 372 -35.70 17.55 34.90
C GLU A 372 -34.28 17.35 35.46
N SER A 373 -33.43 16.62 34.74
CA SER A 373 -32.01 16.37 35.08
C SER A 373 -31.11 16.65 33.87
N LEU A 374 -30.04 17.39 34.09
CA LEU A 374 -29.07 17.78 33.07
C LEU A 374 -27.65 17.79 33.67
N ASP A 375 -26.76 16.97 33.14
CA ASP A 375 -25.33 17.04 33.42
C ASP A 375 -24.55 17.36 32.15
N ILE A 376 -23.91 18.52 32.14
CA ILE A 376 -23.03 19.00 31.08
C ILE A 376 -21.64 19.36 31.64
N SER A 377 -21.31 18.92 32.84
CA SER A 377 -20.02 19.16 33.47
C SER A 377 -18.87 18.53 32.70
N ASN A 378 -17.64 19.00 32.96
CA ASN A 378 -16.42 18.52 32.33
C ASN A 378 -16.48 18.58 30.79
N ASN A 379 -16.97 19.70 30.24
CA ASN A 379 -16.98 20.04 28.81
C ASN A 379 -16.22 21.37 28.57
N GLU A 380 -16.45 22.07 27.45
CA GLU A 380 -15.92 23.42 27.17
C GLU A 380 -17.05 24.46 26.95
N ILE A 381 -18.15 24.34 27.70
CA ILE A 381 -19.38 25.11 27.49
C ILE A 381 -19.30 26.49 28.18
N GLN A 382 -19.74 27.53 27.47
CA GLN A 382 -19.76 28.91 27.95
C GLN A 382 -21.05 29.26 28.72
N PHE A 383 -21.02 30.36 29.48
CA PHE A 383 -22.16 30.77 30.32
C PHE A 383 -23.47 31.00 29.56
N GLY A 384 -23.44 31.45 28.30
CA GLY A 384 -24.65 31.68 27.52
C GLY A 384 -25.53 30.44 27.32
N ASP A 385 -24.92 29.26 27.32
CA ASP A 385 -25.65 27.99 27.20
C ASP A 385 -25.98 27.38 28.58
N ILE A 386 -25.31 27.82 29.65
CA ILE A 386 -25.56 27.34 31.02
C ILE A 386 -26.68 28.16 31.67
N GLU A 387 -26.67 29.47 31.49
CA GLU A 387 -27.61 30.42 32.12
C GLU A 387 -29.09 30.07 31.92
N PRO A 388 -29.57 29.64 30.72
CA PRO A 388 -30.97 29.26 30.50
C PRO A 388 -31.43 28.06 31.35
N HIS A 389 -30.52 27.20 31.80
CA HIS A 389 -30.84 25.94 32.48
C HIS A 389 -30.67 25.99 34.01
N ILE A 390 -30.30 27.14 34.58
CA ILE A 390 -30.13 27.32 36.04
C ILE A 390 -31.40 26.98 36.84
N GLY A 391 -32.57 27.00 36.21
CA GLY A 391 -33.85 26.61 36.83
C GLY A 391 -34.13 25.10 36.85
N VAL A 392 -33.35 24.27 36.17
CA VAL A 392 -33.51 22.80 36.15
C VAL A 392 -33.17 22.24 37.53
N ALA A 393 -33.99 21.30 38.02
CA ALA A 393 -33.95 20.84 39.41
C ALA A 393 -32.65 20.11 39.76
N ASP A 394 -32.15 19.27 38.85
CA ASP A 394 -30.90 18.53 38.99
C ASP A 394 -29.94 18.91 37.85
N PHE A 395 -29.29 20.07 37.99
CA PHE A 395 -28.40 20.63 36.95
C PHE A 395 -26.95 20.69 37.41
N THR A 396 -26.09 19.91 36.76
CA THR A 396 -24.65 19.87 37.00
C THR A 396 -23.89 20.42 35.80
N TYR A 397 -23.17 21.52 36.00
CA TYR A 397 -22.47 22.24 34.93
C TYR A 397 -21.02 22.62 35.28
N ALA A 398 -20.53 22.27 36.46
CA ALA A 398 -19.16 22.56 36.90
C ALA A 398 -18.43 21.25 37.27
N PRO A 399 -17.13 21.11 36.96
CA PRO A 399 -16.25 22.10 36.30
C PRO A 399 -16.45 22.16 34.78
N GLN A 400 -15.75 23.07 34.10
CA GLN A 400 -15.57 23.09 32.64
C GLN A 400 -14.07 23.22 32.34
N GLY A 401 -13.65 22.77 31.17
CA GLY A 401 -12.33 22.98 30.58
C GLY A 401 -12.10 24.43 30.13
N ARG A 402 -10.96 24.67 29.48
CA ARG A 402 -10.62 26.01 28.99
C ARG A 402 -11.38 26.33 27.71
N VAL A 403 -12.11 27.45 27.73
CA VAL A 403 -12.98 27.89 26.63
C VAL A 403 -12.26 28.82 25.64
N LEU A 404 -12.82 28.97 24.44
CA LEU A 404 -12.22 29.68 23.29
C LEU A 404 -10.96 29.01 22.74
N ASP A 405 -10.47 29.47 21.60
CA ASP A 405 -9.26 28.93 20.97
C ASP A 405 -7.99 29.67 21.43
N THR A 406 -6.86 28.97 21.42
CA THR A 406 -5.53 29.59 21.60
C THR A 406 -5.24 30.45 20.38
N LEU A 407 -4.81 31.68 20.57
CA LEU A 407 -4.44 32.59 19.48
C LEU A 407 -2.98 33.00 19.60
N GLU A 408 -2.37 33.41 18.48
CA GLU A 408 -1.06 34.07 18.46
C GLU A 408 -1.23 35.44 17.80
N ALA A 409 -0.61 36.47 18.37
CA ALA A 409 -0.63 37.82 17.84
C ALA A 409 0.79 38.37 17.77
N PHE A 410 1.08 39.16 16.73
CA PHE A 410 2.36 39.83 16.54
C PHE A 410 2.15 41.33 16.45
N GLU A 411 2.77 42.06 17.36
CA GLU A 411 2.55 43.49 17.49
C GLU A 411 3.86 44.25 17.60
N GLU A 412 3.92 45.42 16.97
CA GLU A 412 5.11 46.26 16.95
C GLU A 412 5.20 47.14 18.21
N ILE A 413 6.42 47.38 18.69
CA ILE A 413 6.65 48.32 19.78
C ILE A 413 6.12 49.71 19.38
N GLY A 414 5.25 50.27 20.22
CA GLY A 414 4.56 51.54 20.02
C GLY A 414 3.10 51.41 19.61
N THR A 415 2.59 50.20 19.32
CA THR A 415 1.17 49.95 19.04
C THR A 415 0.38 49.67 20.32
N THR A 416 -0.94 49.54 20.18
CA THR A 416 -1.82 49.05 21.24
C THR A 416 -2.67 47.91 20.69
N TYR A 417 -2.51 46.73 21.27
CA TYR A 417 -3.26 45.54 20.89
C TYR A 417 -4.50 45.37 21.76
N SER A 418 -5.59 44.89 21.20
CA SER A 418 -6.82 44.63 21.94
C SER A 418 -7.12 43.13 21.93
N ILE A 419 -7.02 42.51 23.10
CA ILE A 419 -7.38 41.10 23.27
C ILE A 419 -8.87 41.02 23.59
N ASP A 420 -9.66 40.48 22.67
CA ASP A 420 -11.06 40.14 22.91
C ASP A 420 -11.18 38.69 23.38
N ARG A 421 -11.77 38.52 24.56
CA ARG A 421 -12.12 37.22 25.15
C ARG A 421 -13.57 37.21 25.64
N THR A 422 -14.45 37.93 24.96
CA THR A 422 -15.88 37.95 25.28
C THR A 422 -16.46 36.53 25.25
N LEU A 423 -16.92 36.05 26.41
CA LEU A 423 -17.72 34.85 26.56
C LEU A 423 -19.21 35.18 26.43
N THR A 424 -19.98 34.24 25.90
CA THR A 424 -21.45 34.31 25.87
C THR A 424 -22.02 34.31 27.29
N GLY A 425 -23.24 34.81 27.46
CA GLY A 425 -23.87 35.02 28.76
C GLY A 425 -24.01 36.49 29.12
N SER A 426 -24.93 36.78 30.03
CA SER A 426 -25.40 38.14 30.32
C SER A 426 -24.78 38.75 31.58
N ALA A 427 -24.13 37.95 32.41
CA ALA A 427 -23.73 38.32 33.77
C ALA A 427 -22.23 38.08 34.07
N ASN A 428 -21.39 38.18 33.04
CA ASN A 428 -19.97 37.82 33.10
C ASN A 428 -19.09 38.95 33.66
N THR A 429 -18.14 38.60 34.53
CA THR A 429 -17.09 39.49 35.04
C THR A 429 -15.72 38.85 34.77
N TYR A 430 -14.80 39.63 34.20
CA TYR A 430 -13.50 39.16 33.74
C TYR A 430 -12.38 39.54 34.70
N THR A 431 -11.41 38.66 34.84
CA THR A 431 -10.14 38.92 35.54
C THR A 431 -9.01 38.46 34.65
N TRP A 432 -8.10 39.36 34.29
CA TRP A 432 -7.03 39.09 33.33
C TRP A 432 -5.72 38.70 34.01
N PHE A 433 -4.96 37.81 33.36
CA PHE A 433 -3.69 37.29 33.86
C PHE A 433 -2.65 37.24 32.73
N LYS A 434 -1.38 37.37 33.13
CA LYS A 434 -0.22 37.13 32.28
C LYS A 434 0.66 36.04 32.89
N THR A 435 0.97 35.00 32.12
CA THR A 435 1.60 33.78 32.65
C THR A 435 3.12 33.90 32.84
N ALA A 436 3.80 34.79 32.12
CA ALA A 436 5.26 34.96 32.21
C ALA A 436 5.74 35.44 33.61
N ASP A 437 4.88 36.13 34.36
CA ASP A 437 5.17 36.60 35.72
C ASP A 437 4.62 35.66 36.81
N GLU A 438 4.14 34.47 36.43
CA GLU A 438 3.62 33.39 37.28
C GLU A 438 2.71 33.79 38.46
N THR A 439 1.91 34.87 38.41
CA THR A 439 0.75 35.14 39.36
C THR A 439 0.11 36.54 39.25
N SER A 440 0.59 37.44 38.39
CA SER A 440 0.14 38.84 38.36
C SER A 440 -1.23 39.03 37.69
N GLN A 441 -2.26 39.30 38.50
CA GLN A 441 -3.54 39.80 38.01
C GLN A 441 -3.35 41.18 37.35
N LEU A 442 -3.85 41.33 36.12
CA LEU A 442 -3.86 42.59 35.38
C LEU A 442 -5.07 43.44 35.77
N THR A 443 -4.93 44.77 35.67
CA THR A 443 -6.03 45.70 35.95
C THR A 443 -7.01 45.72 34.78
N GLY A 444 -8.17 45.06 34.93
CA GLY A 444 -9.24 45.13 33.94
C GLY A 444 -10.38 44.16 34.26
N THR A 445 -11.62 44.62 34.13
CA THR A 445 -12.84 43.81 34.34
C THR A 445 -13.68 43.63 33.08
N ASN A 446 -13.24 44.23 31.97
CA ASN A 446 -13.93 44.18 30.69
C ASN A 446 -13.53 42.93 29.90
N PRO A 447 -14.40 42.44 28.99
CA PRO A 447 -14.10 41.31 28.11
C PRO A 447 -13.01 41.60 27.07
N VAL A 448 -12.68 42.88 26.86
CA VAL A 448 -11.61 43.33 25.96
C VAL A 448 -10.51 44.00 26.79
N LEU A 449 -9.29 43.49 26.67
CA LEU A 449 -8.10 44.03 27.30
C LEU A 449 -7.27 44.81 26.28
N GLY A 450 -7.14 46.13 26.50
CA GLY A 450 -6.19 46.96 25.74
C GLY A 450 -4.79 46.88 26.33
N LEU A 451 -3.84 46.38 25.54
CA LEU A 451 -2.42 46.23 25.91
C LEU A 451 -1.55 47.17 25.07
N PRO A 452 -1.02 48.25 25.67
CA PRO A 452 -0.01 49.06 25.00
C PRO A 452 1.30 48.27 24.91
N ILE A 453 1.86 48.13 23.71
CA ILE A 453 3.12 47.41 23.48
C ILE A 453 4.26 48.39 23.56
N THR A 454 4.97 48.40 24.68
CA THR A 454 6.00 49.41 24.99
C THR A 454 7.40 48.82 25.01
N SER A 455 7.53 47.53 25.26
CA SER A 455 8.81 46.83 25.33
C SER A 455 8.66 45.35 25.02
N PHE A 456 9.79 44.65 24.87
CA PHE A 456 9.79 43.19 24.71
C PHE A 456 9.22 42.46 25.93
N GLU A 457 9.26 43.07 27.13
CA GLU A 457 8.65 42.49 28.33
C GLU A 457 7.14 42.34 28.21
N ASP A 458 6.46 43.05 27.29
CA ASP A 458 5.00 42.94 27.09
C ASP A 458 4.59 41.64 26.38
N GLU A 459 5.55 40.87 25.89
CA GLU A 459 5.32 39.54 25.34
C GLU A 459 4.92 38.52 26.40
N GLY A 460 4.16 37.52 25.97
CA GLY A 460 3.78 36.39 26.80
C GLY A 460 2.36 35.92 26.57
N TYR A 461 1.93 35.04 27.46
CA TYR A 461 0.60 34.45 27.42
C TYR A 461 -0.38 35.28 28.25
N TYR A 462 -1.49 35.66 27.65
CA TYR A 462 -2.57 36.38 28.31
C TYR A 462 -3.84 35.54 28.30
N PHE A 463 -4.54 35.46 29.43
CA PHE A 463 -5.83 34.78 29.52
C PHE A 463 -6.72 35.46 30.55
N ALA A 464 -8.02 35.16 30.50
CA ALA A 464 -9.00 35.64 31.47
C ALA A 464 -9.60 34.47 32.26
N GLU A 465 -9.81 34.70 33.56
CA GLU A 465 -10.78 33.95 34.34
C GLU A 465 -12.08 34.74 34.37
N VAL A 466 -13.21 34.05 34.20
CA VAL A 466 -14.52 34.66 34.02
C VAL A 466 -15.51 34.01 34.98
N SER A 467 -16.14 34.82 35.82
CA SER A 467 -17.22 34.40 36.72
C SER A 467 -18.56 34.97 36.26
N SER A 468 -19.65 34.23 36.41
CA SER A 468 -21.01 34.73 36.16
C SER A 468 -21.78 34.90 37.47
N SER A 469 -22.56 35.98 37.61
CA SER A 469 -23.45 36.14 38.77
C SER A 469 -24.70 35.26 38.72
N LEU A 470 -24.97 34.58 37.59
CA LEU A 470 -26.06 33.62 37.44
C LEU A 470 -25.59 32.19 37.69
N ALA A 471 -24.48 31.78 37.05
CA ALA A 471 -23.87 30.45 37.22
C ALA A 471 -22.76 30.48 38.30
N THR A 472 -23.13 30.79 39.54
CA THR A 472 -22.18 31.11 40.63
C THR A 472 -21.26 29.98 41.07
N ALA A 473 -21.54 28.72 40.71
CA ALA A 473 -20.71 27.57 41.05
C ALA A 473 -19.52 27.35 40.09
N LEU A 474 -19.42 28.14 39.02
CA LEU A 474 -18.43 27.96 37.95
C LEU A 474 -17.60 29.22 37.73
N THR A 475 -16.28 29.03 37.59
CA THR A 475 -15.36 30.02 37.04
C THR A 475 -14.74 29.43 35.78
N LEU A 476 -14.96 30.08 34.64
CA LEU A 476 -14.39 29.67 33.36
C LEU A 476 -12.98 30.25 33.21
N THR A 477 -12.08 29.51 32.58
CA THR A 477 -10.76 30.01 32.17
C THR A 477 -10.68 30.01 30.66
N THR A 478 -10.25 31.10 30.05
CA THR A 478 -10.07 31.15 28.58
C THR A 478 -8.76 30.51 28.18
N ARG A 479 -8.68 29.91 26.98
CA ARG A 479 -7.40 29.55 26.38
C ARG A 479 -6.55 30.81 26.14
N PRO A 480 -5.21 30.71 26.32
CA PRO A 480 -4.36 31.89 26.28
C PRO A 480 -4.21 32.45 24.87
N ILE A 481 -3.96 33.75 24.76
CA ILE A 481 -3.34 34.35 23.57
C ILE A 481 -1.85 34.49 23.83
N TYR A 482 -1.03 34.08 22.85
CA TYR A 482 0.40 34.33 22.86
C TYR A 482 0.69 35.60 22.08
N LEU A 483 1.04 36.67 22.80
CA LEU A 483 1.43 37.94 22.21
C LEU A 483 2.94 37.94 22.03
N LYS A 484 3.40 38.03 20.79
CA LYS A 484 4.81 38.20 20.41
C LYS A 484 5.08 39.65 20.06
N VAL A 485 6.17 40.19 20.58
CA VAL A 485 6.57 41.58 20.28
C VAL A 485 7.57 41.62 19.14
N SER A 486 7.20 42.28 18.04
CA SER A 486 8.03 42.52 16.86
C SER A 486 9.09 43.60 17.19
N SER A 487 10.36 43.22 17.19
CA SER A 487 11.48 44.07 17.60
C SER A 487 12.81 43.54 17.07
N LEU A 488 13.86 44.37 17.07
CA LEU A 488 15.21 43.90 16.73
C LEU A 488 15.69 42.75 17.62
N HIS A 489 15.28 42.75 18.89
CA HIS A 489 15.61 41.67 19.81
C HIS A 489 14.98 40.35 19.36
N ARG A 490 13.71 40.36 18.96
CA ARG A 490 13.06 39.17 18.36
C ARG A 490 13.76 38.73 17.07
N ASP A 491 14.10 39.67 16.18
CA ASP A 491 14.81 39.35 14.94
C ASP A 491 16.15 38.64 15.27
N SER A 492 16.86 39.10 16.31
CA SER A 492 18.10 38.46 16.78
C SER A 492 17.88 37.04 17.34
N LEU A 493 16.78 36.80 18.05
CA LEU A 493 16.44 35.48 18.60
C LEU A 493 16.08 34.49 17.48
N ALA A 494 15.37 34.95 16.44
CA ALA A 494 15.05 34.15 15.27
C ALA A 494 16.31 33.69 14.53
N LEU A 495 17.24 34.61 14.28
CA LEU A 495 18.52 34.30 13.62
C LEU A 495 19.45 33.46 14.50
N ALA A 496 19.47 33.66 15.82
CA ALA A 496 20.21 32.79 16.74
C ALA A 496 19.62 31.36 16.79
N SER A 497 18.30 31.23 16.72
CA SER A 497 17.62 29.93 16.59
C SER A 497 18.04 29.23 15.28
N MET A 498 18.11 29.97 14.17
CA MET A 498 18.60 29.47 12.89
C MET A 498 20.06 28.99 13.01
N TYR A 499 20.95 29.81 13.57
CA TYR A 499 22.36 29.46 13.82
C TYR A 499 22.49 28.15 14.59
N THR A 500 21.79 28.02 15.72
CA THR A 500 21.89 26.84 16.57
C THR A 500 21.31 25.58 15.92
N LYS A 501 20.19 25.68 15.19
CA LYS A 501 19.48 24.53 14.62
C LYS A 501 20.07 24.03 13.30
N MET A 502 20.81 24.87 12.58
CA MET A 502 21.29 24.58 11.23
C MET A 502 22.81 24.46 11.14
N ASN A 503 23.43 24.01 12.24
CA ASN A 503 24.87 23.74 12.35
C ASN A 503 25.76 24.99 12.15
N GLY A 504 25.42 26.09 12.83
CA GLY A 504 26.08 27.39 12.68
C GLY A 504 27.58 27.43 12.92
N THR A 505 28.14 26.48 13.68
CA THR A 505 29.59 26.36 13.87
C THR A 505 30.33 25.94 12.60
N GLY A 506 29.62 25.39 11.61
CA GLY A 506 30.17 24.97 10.32
C GLY A 506 29.88 25.96 9.17
N TRP A 507 29.31 27.12 9.47
CA TRP A 507 29.04 28.18 8.50
C TRP A 507 30.31 28.96 8.16
N GLU A 508 30.45 29.41 6.92
CA GLU A 508 31.55 30.25 6.47
C GLU A 508 31.35 31.72 6.91
N GLY A 509 32.37 32.35 7.49
CA GLY A 509 32.25 33.75 7.95
C GLY A 509 31.37 33.95 9.18
N ALA A 510 30.97 32.87 9.86
CA ALA A 510 30.15 32.88 11.06
C ALA A 510 30.91 33.18 12.37
N ASP A 511 32.14 33.70 12.27
CA ASP A 511 32.94 34.07 13.43
C ASP A 511 32.21 35.14 14.26
N ASN A 512 31.94 34.86 15.54
CA ASN A 512 31.22 35.72 16.48
C ASN A 512 29.72 35.91 16.20
N TRP A 513 29.12 35.11 15.31
CA TRP A 513 27.66 34.98 15.29
C TRP A 513 27.19 34.55 16.68
N VAL A 514 26.16 35.17 17.25
CA VAL A 514 25.68 35.05 18.65
C VAL A 514 26.54 35.68 19.76
N ASP A 515 27.82 35.99 19.52
CA ASP A 515 28.72 36.61 20.51
C ASP A 515 28.94 38.13 20.27
N ALA A 516 28.75 38.61 19.04
CA ALA A 516 28.84 40.01 18.66
C ALA A 516 27.46 40.70 18.56
N ASP A 517 27.46 42.04 18.49
CA ASP A 517 26.24 42.81 18.22
C ASP A 517 25.65 42.40 16.85
N LEU A 518 24.31 42.35 16.75
CA LEU A 518 23.59 41.89 15.55
C LEU A 518 24.03 42.62 14.26
N VAL A 519 24.47 43.87 14.37
CA VAL A 519 24.95 44.69 13.25
C VAL A 519 26.24 44.17 12.62
N ASP A 520 27.01 43.37 13.36
CA ASP A 520 28.27 42.79 12.91
C ASP A 520 28.08 41.35 12.40
N TRP A 521 26.86 40.80 12.43
CA TRP A 521 26.60 39.44 11.97
C TRP A 521 26.71 39.36 10.45
N PHE A 522 27.52 38.40 9.98
CA PHE A 522 27.72 38.17 8.55
C PHE A 522 26.39 37.91 7.84
N GLY A 523 26.20 38.56 6.69
CA GLY A 523 25.00 38.38 5.87
C GLY A 523 23.74 39.08 6.38
N VAL A 524 23.77 39.82 7.49
CA VAL A 524 22.60 40.49 8.07
C VAL A 524 22.65 42.00 7.83
N THR A 525 21.59 42.59 7.28
CA THR A 525 21.42 44.04 7.15
C THR A 525 20.28 44.52 8.07
N ILE A 526 20.56 45.58 8.84
CA ILE A 526 19.60 46.23 9.74
C ILE A 526 19.29 47.62 9.21
N GLU A 527 17.99 47.91 9.01
CA GLU A 527 17.50 49.24 8.70
C GLU A 527 16.38 49.63 9.67
N ASN A 528 16.34 50.90 10.09
CA ASN A 528 15.32 51.41 11.03
C ASN A 528 15.14 50.54 12.29
N ASN A 529 16.25 49.98 12.81
CA ASN A 529 16.28 49.10 13.97
C ASN A 529 15.50 47.78 13.78
N ARG A 530 15.50 47.23 12.55
CA ARG A 530 14.89 45.95 12.16
C ARG A 530 15.76 45.23 11.13
N VAL A 531 15.77 43.90 11.12
CA VAL A 531 16.46 43.15 10.06
C VAL A 531 15.63 43.20 8.78
N THR A 532 16.23 43.71 7.70
CA THR A 532 15.58 43.84 6.37
C THR A 532 16.19 42.91 5.32
N GLN A 533 17.42 42.43 5.54
CA GLN A 533 18.08 41.51 4.62
C GLN A 533 18.86 40.42 5.37
N VAL A 534 18.76 39.19 4.87
CA VAL A 534 19.61 38.06 5.26
C VAL A 534 20.13 37.40 3.98
N SER A 535 21.45 37.34 3.81
CA SER A 535 22.10 36.69 2.67
C SER A 535 23.18 35.74 3.19
N LEU A 536 22.89 34.45 3.07
CA LEU A 536 23.68 33.33 3.57
C LEU A 536 23.85 32.27 2.48
N SER A 537 24.03 32.71 1.25
CA SER A 537 24.31 31.85 0.11
C SER A 537 25.61 31.06 0.35
N ASP A 538 25.66 29.79 -0.07
CA ASP A 538 26.85 28.93 0.01
C ASP A 538 27.44 28.79 1.43
N ASN A 539 26.60 28.92 2.45
CA ASN A 539 27.06 29.04 3.84
C ASN A 539 26.98 27.73 4.65
N ASN A 540 26.86 26.59 3.97
CA ASN A 540 26.80 25.25 4.56
C ASN A 540 25.70 25.09 5.64
N LEU A 541 24.54 25.73 5.44
CA LEU A 541 23.34 25.51 6.24
C LEU A 541 22.81 24.09 5.98
N VAL A 542 22.60 23.31 7.03
CA VAL A 542 22.13 21.92 6.91
C VAL A 542 20.87 21.69 7.73
N GLY A 543 19.88 21.01 7.14
CA GLY A 543 18.68 20.55 7.83
C GLY A 543 17.44 21.40 7.56
N ARG A 544 16.48 21.39 8.49
CA ARG A 544 15.19 22.08 8.33
C ARG A 544 15.29 23.53 8.77
N LEU A 545 14.87 24.48 7.94
CA LEU A 545 14.83 25.90 8.29
C LEU A 545 13.80 26.12 9.41
N PRO A 546 14.19 26.66 10.59
CA PRO A 546 13.27 26.80 11.69
C PRO A 546 12.20 27.86 11.41
N LYS A 547 10.97 27.57 11.83
CA LYS A 547 9.82 28.49 11.74
C LYS A 547 10.05 29.84 12.41
N ASP A 548 10.99 29.91 13.36
CA ASP A 548 11.38 31.15 14.05
C ASP A 548 11.82 32.24 13.06
N ILE A 549 12.32 31.89 11.85
CA ILE A 549 12.67 32.88 10.83
C ILE A 549 11.47 33.77 10.46
N LEU A 550 10.24 33.24 10.51
CA LEU A 550 8.99 33.97 10.22
C LEU A 550 8.72 35.12 11.19
N ASP A 551 9.41 35.16 12.33
CA ASP A 551 9.29 36.24 13.31
C ASP A 551 9.94 37.56 12.82
N ILE A 552 10.81 37.50 11.80
CA ILE A 552 11.48 38.67 11.21
C ILE A 552 10.54 39.38 10.22
N ARG A 553 9.50 40.03 10.75
CA ARG A 553 8.38 40.60 9.95
C ARG A 553 8.77 41.71 8.97
N GLN A 554 9.94 42.32 9.12
CA GLN A 554 10.44 43.39 8.26
C GLN A 554 11.46 42.91 7.23
N LEU A 555 11.67 41.59 7.13
CA LEU A 555 12.59 41.02 6.15
C LEU A 555 12.06 41.23 4.73
N GLU A 556 12.87 41.83 3.87
CA GLU A 556 12.55 42.13 2.47
C GLU A 556 13.29 41.20 1.51
N PHE A 557 14.51 40.79 1.86
CA PHE A 557 15.37 39.94 1.05
C PHE A 557 15.94 38.78 1.88
N LEU A 558 15.70 37.55 1.42
CA LEU A 558 16.23 36.33 2.00
C LEU A 558 16.90 35.48 0.93
N ASP A 559 18.22 35.32 1.03
CA ASP A 559 19.00 34.46 0.15
C ASP A 559 19.64 33.35 0.96
N LEU A 560 19.20 32.12 0.71
CA LEU A 560 19.65 30.89 1.33
C LEU A 560 20.14 29.90 0.26
N SER A 561 20.50 30.38 -0.93
CA SER A 561 20.94 29.54 -2.05
C SER A 561 22.23 28.75 -1.73
N GLY A 562 22.49 27.65 -2.43
CA GLY A 562 23.77 26.93 -2.32
C GLY A 562 23.96 26.14 -1.01
N ASN A 563 22.89 25.90 -0.26
CA ASN A 563 22.94 25.23 1.05
C ASN A 563 22.46 23.76 0.98
N ARG A 564 22.17 23.15 2.14
CA ARG A 564 21.63 21.78 2.26
C ARG A 564 20.34 21.81 3.10
N ILE A 565 19.49 22.79 2.83
CA ILE A 565 18.19 22.95 3.51
C ILE A 565 17.22 21.91 2.96
N SER A 566 16.57 21.18 3.86
CA SER A 566 15.70 20.04 3.52
C SER A 566 14.23 20.25 3.85
N SER A 567 13.86 21.46 4.29
CA SER A 567 12.47 21.90 4.44
C SER A 567 12.43 23.38 4.83
N VAL A 568 11.36 24.08 4.45
CA VAL A 568 11.13 25.50 4.70
C VAL A 568 9.75 25.77 5.31
N PRO A 569 9.57 26.87 6.09
CA PRO A 569 8.27 27.29 6.58
C PRO A 569 7.47 28.04 5.50
N ASP A 570 6.18 28.27 5.77
CA ASP A 570 5.32 29.06 4.89
C ASP A 570 5.69 30.55 4.91
N PHE A 571 6.38 30.99 3.86
CA PHE A 571 6.87 32.36 3.73
C PHE A 571 5.78 33.38 3.39
N HIS A 572 4.54 32.97 3.08
CA HIS A 572 3.40 33.90 2.98
C HIS A 572 3.13 34.66 4.29
N LEU A 573 3.60 34.12 5.41
CA LEU A 573 3.49 34.73 6.72
C LEU A 573 4.48 35.90 6.94
N MET A 574 5.39 36.15 5.98
CA MET A 574 6.29 37.30 5.98
C MET A 574 5.74 38.43 5.09
N PRO A 575 5.11 39.47 5.66
CA PRO A 575 4.33 40.44 4.90
C PRO A 575 5.16 41.36 3.99
N ASN A 576 6.47 41.49 4.27
CA ASN A 576 7.36 42.42 3.54
C ASN A 576 8.38 41.69 2.66
N LEU A 577 8.34 40.36 2.57
CA LEU A 577 9.32 39.60 1.78
C LEU A 577 9.09 39.84 0.29
N THR A 578 10.10 40.38 -0.39
CA THR A 578 10.05 40.74 -1.81
C THR A 578 11.03 39.96 -2.67
N SER A 579 11.98 39.24 -2.06
CA SER A 579 12.95 38.40 -2.77
C SER A 579 13.32 37.20 -1.90
N LEU A 580 13.18 35.99 -2.44
CA LEU A 580 13.48 34.73 -1.77
C LEU A 580 14.26 33.82 -2.71
N ASP A 581 15.49 33.47 -2.34
CA ASP A 581 16.29 32.48 -3.07
C ASP A 581 16.54 31.22 -2.23
N LEU A 582 16.03 30.10 -2.72
CA LEU A 582 16.13 28.76 -2.16
C LEU A 582 16.80 27.78 -3.13
N SER A 583 17.38 28.26 -4.24
CA SER A 583 18.06 27.42 -5.22
C SER A 583 19.27 26.67 -4.61
N GLU A 584 19.68 25.58 -5.25
CA GLU A 584 20.83 24.75 -4.88
C GLU A 584 20.76 24.16 -3.46
N ASN A 585 19.56 23.82 -2.98
CA ASN A 585 19.28 23.18 -1.69
C ASN A 585 18.86 21.71 -1.85
N ASN A 586 18.31 21.10 -0.78
CA ASN A 586 17.76 19.73 -0.77
C ASN A 586 16.22 19.75 -0.62
N LEU A 587 15.53 20.74 -1.20
CA LEU A 587 14.08 20.85 -1.13
C LEU A 587 13.43 19.97 -2.20
N ASP A 588 12.31 19.35 -1.86
CA ASP A 588 11.49 18.59 -2.80
C ASP A 588 10.23 19.35 -3.24
N PHE A 589 9.35 18.69 -4.01
CA PHE A 589 8.12 19.29 -4.48
C PHE A 589 7.15 19.61 -3.34
N GLY A 590 7.10 18.81 -2.27
CA GLY A 590 6.23 19.05 -1.12
C GLY A 590 6.56 20.33 -0.36
N ASP A 591 7.85 20.68 -0.27
CA ASP A 591 8.30 21.94 0.32
C ASP A 591 8.02 23.15 -0.58
N LEU A 592 8.09 22.98 -1.91
CA LEU A 592 8.05 24.09 -2.89
C LEU A 592 6.65 24.40 -3.42
N GLU A 593 5.79 23.39 -3.58
CA GLU A 593 4.40 23.53 -4.05
C GLU A 593 3.62 24.66 -3.35
N PRO A 594 3.69 24.81 -2.02
CA PRO A 594 2.97 25.88 -1.33
C PRO A 594 3.53 27.29 -1.55
N LEU A 595 4.68 27.44 -2.21
CA LEU A 595 5.44 28.70 -2.30
C LEU A 595 5.56 29.24 -3.73
N VAL A 596 5.19 28.46 -4.74
CA VAL A 596 5.40 28.82 -6.17
C VAL A 596 4.68 30.08 -6.63
N ASP A 597 3.65 30.52 -5.90
CA ASP A 597 2.88 31.74 -6.18
C ASP A 597 3.53 33.02 -5.60
N LEU A 598 4.63 32.89 -4.85
CA LEU A 598 5.43 34.03 -4.41
C LEU A 598 6.10 34.72 -5.60
N THR A 599 5.90 36.04 -5.70
CA THR A 599 6.22 36.85 -6.90
C THR A 599 7.71 37.04 -7.21
N SER A 600 8.62 36.50 -6.39
CA SER A 600 10.08 36.59 -6.56
C SER A 600 10.81 35.45 -5.84
N LEU A 601 10.29 34.23 -5.99
CA LEU A 601 10.92 33.01 -5.51
C LEU A 601 11.86 32.42 -6.58
N SER A 602 13.10 32.14 -6.21
CA SER A 602 14.06 31.32 -6.96
C SER A 602 14.24 29.98 -6.25
N TYR A 603 14.01 28.86 -6.95
CA TYR A 603 14.12 27.51 -6.37
C TYR A 603 14.84 26.49 -7.26
N SER A 604 15.25 26.83 -8.48
CA SER A 604 15.86 25.88 -9.43
C SER A 604 17.28 26.30 -9.78
N PRO A 605 18.27 25.38 -9.80
CA PRO A 605 18.15 23.93 -9.57
C PRO A 605 18.08 23.55 -8.08
N GLN A 606 17.90 22.28 -7.76
CA GLN A 606 18.13 21.68 -6.44
C GLN A 606 19.20 20.58 -6.54
N ARG A 607 19.76 20.15 -5.41
CA ARG A 607 20.75 19.07 -5.33
C ARG A 607 20.10 17.71 -5.55
N ASN A 608 20.91 16.71 -5.90
CA ASN A 608 20.43 15.34 -6.06
C ASN A 608 19.82 14.80 -4.77
N PHE A 609 18.74 14.02 -4.90
CA PHE A 609 18.00 13.48 -3.77
C PHE A 609 18.21 11.97 -3.57
N GLY A 610 17.79 11.47 -2.42
CA GLY A 610 17.96 10.07 -2.04
C GLY A 610 19.39 9.73 -1.64
N SER A 611 19.80 8.48 -1.90
CA SER A 611 21.15 7.99 -1.58
C SER A 611 21.76 7.27 -2.77
N SER A 612 23.08 7.38 -2.89
CA SER A 612 23.84 6.55 -3.83
C SER A 612 23.87 5.10 -3.35
N LEU A 613 23.86 4.18 -4.30
CA LEU A 613 24.02 2.75 -4.08
C LEU A 613 25.14 2.27 -5.00
N ILE A 614 26.08 1.48 -4.48
CA ILE A 614 27.07 0.75 -5.28
C ILE A 614 27.11 -0.66 -4.68
N ASP A 615 26.66 -1.66 -5.44
CA ASP A 615 26.59 -3.03 -4.97
C ASP A 615 26.95 -4.04 -6.06
N THR A 616 27.42 -5.22 -5.66
CA THR A 616 27.71 -6.36 -6.54
C THR A 616 26.93 -7.56 -6.04
N LEU A 617 26.01 -8.06 -6.87
CA LEU A 617 25.06 -9.13 -6.53
C LEU A 617 25.22 -10.31 -7.46
N ALA A 618 24.96 -11.52 -6.95
CA ALA A 618 24.97 -12.73 -7.76
C ALA A 618 23.96 -12.63 -8.93
N ILE A 619 24.32 -13.17 -10.08
CA ILE A 619 23.47 -13.23 -11.27
C ILE A 619 22.08 -13.81 -10.95
N GLY A 620 21.04 -13.22 -11.52
CA GLY A 620 19.65 -13.59 -11.30
C GLY A 620 19.02 -12.99 -10.04
N SER A 621 19.77 -12.25 -9.22
CA SER A 621 19.22 -11.51 -8.07
C SER A 621 18.21 -10.45 -8.51
N SER A 622 17.20 -10.19 -7.68
CA SER A 622 16.34 -9.02 -7.84
C SER A 622 16.82 -7.90 -6.93
N VAL A 623 16.77 -6.66 -7.43
CA VAL A 623 17.07 -5.45 -6.65
C VAL A 623 16.01 -4.39 -6.89
N GLU A 624 15.51 -3.80 -5.81
CA GLU A 624 14.52 -2.74 -5.84
C GLU A 624 15.19 -1.41 -5.48
N PHE A 625 14.99 -0.41 -6.34
CA PHE A 625 15.38 0.97 -6.09
C PHE A 625 14.17 1.76 -5.61
N ILE A 626 14.34 2.48 -4.51
CA ILE A 626 13.32 3.35 -3.94
C ILE A 626 13.91 4.76 -3.89
N SER A 627 13.19 5.75 -4.42
CA SER A 627 13.56 7.16 -4.39
C SER A 627 12.29 8.01 -4.39
N SER A 628 11.60 8.00 -3.24
CA SER A 628 10.36 8.75 -3.01
C SER A 628 10.62 10.22 -2.68
N LEU A 629 9.69 11.07 -3.10
CA LEU A 629 9.65 12.51 -2.83
C LEU A 629 8.26 12.87 -2.32
N ASP A 630 8.16 13.89 -1.47
CA ASP A 630 6.87 14.47 -1.12
C ASP A 630 6.36 15.37 -2.27
N GLY A 631 5.11 15.83 -2.16
CA GLY A 631 4.42 16.64 -3.18
C GLY A 631 3.32 15.89 -3.93
N THR A 632 2.59 16.63 -4.75
CA THR A 632 1.45 16.15 -5.53
C THR A 632 1.68 16.35 -7.03
N ASN A 633 1.16 15.42 -7.84
CA ASN A 633 1.33 15.41 -9.30
C ASN A 633 2.78 15.25 -9.80
N ASN A 634 3.65 14.62 -9.00
CA ASN A 634 4.99 14.23 -9.41
C ASN A 634 4.92 13.23 -10.59
N SER A 635 5.77 13.46 -11.58
CA SER A 635 5.96 12.62 -12.77
C SER A 635 7.38 12.07 -12.76
N TYR A 636 7.49 10.74 -12.74
CA TYR A 636 8.74 9.99 -12.56
C TYR A 636 9.21 9.40 -13.89
N GLN A 637 10.53 9.33 -14.10
CA GLN A 637 11.14 8.61 -15.21
C GLN A 637 12.51 8.06 -14.77
N TRP A 638 12.67 6.74 -14.79
CA TRP A 638 13.97 6.11 -14.58
C TRP A 638 14.77 6.04 -15.89
N SER A 639 16.07 6.28 -15.79
CA SER A 639 17.06 6.09 -16.85
C SER A 639 18.10 5.05 -16.44
N TYR A 640 18.70 4.41 -17.43
CA TYR A 640 19.78 3.44 -17.29
C TYR A 640 20.95 3.87 -18.15
N GLU A 641 22.12 4.00 -17.52
CA GLU A 641 23.41 4.17 -18.17
C GLU A 641 24.04 2.79 -18.37
N ASN A 642 24.13 2.38 -19.64
CA ASN A 642 24.71 1.10 -20.01
C ASN A 642 26.24 1.07 -19.84
N LEU A 643 26.83 -0.11 -20.01
CA LEU A 643 28.29 -0.33 -19.90
C LEU A 643 29.14 0.49 -20.87
N SER A 644 28.54 1.10 -21.90
CA SER A 644 29.19 1.99 -22.86
C SER A 644 29.07 3.48 -22.49
N GLY A 645 28.50 3.81 -21.32
CA GLY A 645 28.32 5.17 -20.83
C GLY A 645 27.21 5.95 -21.55
N VAL A 646 26.26 5.25 -22.18
CA VAL A 646 25.11 5.89 -22.83
C VAL A 646 23.90 5.76 -21.91
N GLU A 647 23.34 6.91 -21.53
CA GLU A 647 22.13 7.00 -20.72
C GLU A 647 20.87 7.00 -21.59
N GLU A 648 19.94 6.09 -21.30
CA GLU A 648 18.66 5.96 -21.99
C GLU A 648 17.51 5.84 -21.00
N ASP A 649 16.37 6.47 -21.30
CA ASP A 649 15.14 6.33 -20.53
C ASP A 649 14.61 4.90 -20.62
N ILE A 650 14.25 4.33 -19.47
CA ILE A 650 13.63 3.00 -19.41
C ILE A 650 12.13 3.15 -19.70
N PRO A 651 11.61 2.62 -20.82
CA PRO A 651 10.21 2.82 -21.18
C PRO A 651 9.24 2.22 -20.14
N GLY A 652 8.34 3.04 -19.63
CA GLY A 652 7.31 2.63 -18.65
C GLY A 652 7.77 2.58 -17.19
N ALA A 653 9.03 2.91 -16.90
CA ALA A 653 9.53 3.05 -15.53
C ALA A 653 9.17 4.42 -14.95
N ILE A 654 7.87 4.63 -14.68
CA ILE A 654 7.25 5.90 -14.30
C ILE A 654 6.77 5.93 -12.84
N SER A 655 7.40 5.15 -11.96
CA SER A 655 7.12 5.13 -10.51
C SER A 655 8.33 5.63 -9.73
N ASP A 656 8.10 5.99 -8.47
CA ASP A 656 9.12 6.26 -7.45
C ASP A 656 9.97 5.02 -7.05
N THR A 657 9.54 3.84 -7.50
CA THR A 657 10.27 2.58 -7.38
C THR A 657 10.59 1.97 -8.75
N TYR A 658 11.70 1.25 -8.82
CA TYR A 658 12.08 0.45 -9.98
C TYR A 658 12.74 -0.85 -9.53
N GLU A 659 12.21 -1.98 -9.99
CA GLU A 659 12.75 -3.30 -9.68
C GLU A 659 13.44 -3.89 -10.91
N ILE A 660 14.69 -4.30 -10.73
CA ILE A 660 15.38 -5.18 -11.66
C ILE A 660 15.06 -6.62 -11.23
N VAL A 661 14.38 -7.37 -12.09
CA VAL A 661 14.11 -8.80 -11.88
C VAL A 661 15.09 -9.60 -12.73
N GLY A 662 15.96 -10.36 -12.06
CA GLY A 662 16.99 -11.14 -12.74
C GLY A 662 18.12 -10.26 -13.26
N LEU A 663 18.96 -9.76 -12.35
CA LEU A 663 20.16 -9.02 -12.68
C LEU A 663 21.10 -9.88 -13.55
N ALA A 664 21.56 -9.31 -14.65
CA ALA A 664 22.34 -9.94 -15.71
C ALA A 664 23.29 -8.92 -16.34
N TYR A 665 24.11 -9.36 -17.31
CA TYR A 665 25.11 -8.51 -17.94
C TYR A 665 24.50 -7.31 -18.68
N GLU A 666 23.34 -7.50 -19.32
CA GLU A 666 22.65 -6.49 -20.12
C GLU A 666 21.99 -5.38 -19.31
N ASN A 667 21.70 -5.62 -18.02
CA ASN A 667 20.98 -4.69 -17.15
C ASN A 667 21.76 -4.34 -15.86
N MET A 668 23.05 -4.68 -15.79
CA MET A 668 23.92 -4.17 -14.75
C MET A 668 24.53 -2.83 -15.18
N GLY A 669 24.61 -1.87 -14.28
CA GLY A 669 25.09 -0.52 -14.60
C GLY A 669 24.49 0.50 -13.64
N THR A 670 24.39 1.75 -14.09
CA THR A 670 23.97 2.87 -13.23
C THR A 670 22.56 3.33 -13.58
N TYR A 671 21.73 3.49 -12.56
CA TYR A 671 20.34 3.91 -12.66
C TYR A 671 20.14 5.27 -11.99
N ARG A 672 19.32 6.12 -12.61
CA ARG A 672 18.93 7.44 -12.08
C ARG A 672 17.43 7.64 -12.24
N LEU A 673 16.86 8.44 -11.35
CA LEU A 673 15.46 8.83 -11.39
C LEU A 673 15.38 10.33 -11.60
N GLN A 674 14.70 10.75 -12.65
CA GLN A 674 14.31 12.13 -12.87
C GLN A 674 12.84 12.33 -12.49
N VAL A 675 12.55 13.42 -11.78
CA VAL A 675 11.19 13.76 -11.33
C VAL A 675 10.86 15.20 -11.67
N THR A 676 9.67 15.42 -12.21
CA THR A 676 9.12 16.74 -12.55
C THR A 676 7.73 16.91 -11.96
N SER A 677 7.27 18.13 -11.72
CA SER A 677 5.89 18.41 -11.30
C SER A 677 5.33 19.61 -12.07
N PRO A 678 4.09 19.55 -12.60
CA PRO A 678 3.46 20.70 -13.24
C PRO A 678 3.13 21.83 -12.25
N LEU A 679 3.11 21.54 -10.93
CA LEU A 679 2.85 22.54 -9.90
C LEU A 679 4.09 23.38 -9.58
N VAL A 680 5.29 22.84 -9.80
CA VAL A 680 6.58 23.53 -9.61
C VAL A 680 7.30 23.57 -10.96
N PRO A 681 6.92 24.49 -11.86
CA PRO A 681 7.47 24.53 -13.22
C PRO A 681 8.98 24.78 -13.19
N ASP A 682 9.70 24.38 -14.24
CA ASP A 682 11.14 24.63 -14.41
C ASP A 682 12.08 23.96 -13.38
N LEU A 683 11.57 23.07 -12.52
CA LEU A 683 12.37 22.21 -11.64
C LEU A 683 12.35 20.75 -12.11
N THR A 684 13.54 20.20 -12.32
CA THR A 684 13.78 18.77 -12.48
C THR A 684 14.64 18.31 -11.33
N LEU A 685 14.15 17.34 -10.55
CA LEU A 685 14.90 16.71 -9.47
C LEU A 685 15.52 15.41 -9.97
N GLU A 686 16.79 15.20 -9.66
CA GLU A 686 17.52 13.97 -10.04
C GLU A 686 17.97 13.21 -8.80
N SER A 687 17.85 11.88 -8.80
CA SER A 687 18.36 11.08 -7.70
C SER A 687 19.88 10.93 -7.74
N PHE A 688 20.47 10.54 -6.60
CA PHE A 688 21.84 10.01 -6.60
C PHE A 688 21.93 8.71 -7.41
N PRO A 689 23.07 8.46 -8.10
CA PRO A 689 23.23 7.27 -8.92
C PRO A 689 23.17 5.98 -8.10
N LYS A 690 22.48 4.98 -8.67
CA LYS A 690 22.39 3.62 -8.13
C LYS A 690 23.07 2.65 -9.09
N THR A 691 24.27 2.21 -8.75
CA THR A 691 25.09 1.31 -9.55
C THR A 691 25.01 -0.10 -8.98
N VAL A 692 24.63 -1.06 -9.84
CA VAL A 692 24.57 -2.48 -9.49
C VAL A 692 25.34 -3.31 -10.51
N TRP A 693 26.17 -4.23 -10.02
CA TRP A 693 26.97 -5.15 -10.82
C TRP A 693 26.49 -6.59 -10.61
N ALA A 694 26.39 -7.37 -11.68
CA ALA A 694 26.15 -8.80 -11.59
C ALA A 694 27.47 -9.55 -11.40
N SER A 695 27.51 -10.56 -10.54
CA SER A 695 28.63 -11.50 -10.40
C SER A 695 28.25 -12.94 -10.70
N GLY A 696 29.22 -13.73 -11.17
CA GLY A 696 29.12 -15.18 -11.34
C GLY A 696 30.46 -15.85 -11.04
N SER A 697 30.49 -17.18 -11.13
CA SER A 697 31.71 -17.97 -10.90
C SER A 697 32.29 -18.53 -12.19
N ILE A 698 33.62 -18.53 -12.32
CA ILE A 698 34.34 -19.23 -13.39
C ILE A 698 35.16 -20.36 -12.78
N ARG A 699 35.02 -21.57 -13.33
CA ARG A 699 35.86 -22.73 -13.00
C ARG A 699 36.67 -23.18 -14.20
N PHE A 700 37.98 -23.33 -14.04
CA PHE A 700 38.85 -23.95 -15.02
C PHE A 700 39.33 -25.33 -14.59
N HIS A 701 39.25 -26.29 -15.50
CA HIS A 701 39.96 -27.57 -15.43
C HIS A 701 41.20 -27.50 -16.31
N ALA A 702 42.37 -27.45 -15.70
CA ALA A 702 43.62 -27.54 -16.46
C ALA A 702 43.98 -29.01 -16.66
N VAL A 703 44.19 -29.43 -17.91
CA VAL A 703 44.56 -30.81 -18.25
C VAL A 703 45.85 -30.84 -19.04
N ASN A 704 46.66 -31.89 -18.90
CA ASN A 704 47.81 -32.09 -19.78
C ASN A 704 47.38 -32.58 -21.18
N GLN A 705 48.31 -32.66 -22.13
CA GLN A 705 48.05 -33.16 -23.49
C GLN A 705 47.54 -34.61 -23.57
N SER A 706 47.60 -35.36 -22.46
CA SER A 706 47.04 -36.72 -22.33
C SER A 706 45.65 -36.74 -21.67
N GLY A 707 45.10 -35.58 -21.29
CA GLY A 707 43.78 -35.41 -20.68
C GLY A 707 43.71 -35.68 -19.18
N SER A 708 44.84 -35.64 -18.45
CA SER A 708 44.83 -35.75 -16.97
C SER A 708 44.87 -34.38 -16.32
N ASP A 709 44.13 -34.19 -15.23
CA ASP A 709 44.06 -32.92 -14.49
C ASP A 709 45.43 -32.51 -13.92
N VAL A 710 45.69 -31.20 -13.98
CA VAL A 710 46.89 -30.53 -13.47
C VAL A 710 46.46 -29.47 -12.47
N ASN A 711 46.52 -29.81 -11.19
CA ASN A 711 46.01 -28.99 -10.09
C ASN A 711 47.12 -28.32 -9.24
N ASP A 712 48.38 -28.49 -9.62
CA ASP A 712 49.57 -28.00 -8.91
C ASP A 712 50.08 -26.64 -9.42
N GLY A 713 49.16 -25.81 -9.94
CA GLY A 713 49.46 -24.52 -10.54
C GLY A 713 48.74 -23.32 -9.90
N THR A 714 48.80 -22.19 -10.60
CA THR A 714 48.08 -20.94 -10.29
C THR A 714 47.37 -20.45 -11.55
N ALA A 715 46.10 -20.05 -11.42
CA ALA A 715 45.34 -19.41 -12.49
C ALA A 715 45.24 -17.90 -12.25
N TYR A 716 45.20 -17.15 -13.35
CA TYR A 716 45.00 -15.71 -13.38
C TYR A 716 43.83 -15.39 -14.32
N LEU A 717 43.07 -14.37 -13.97
CA LEU A 717 41.99 -13.83 -14.79
C LEU A 717 42.24 -12.34 -15.00
N PHE A 718 42.21 -11.90 -16.25
CA PHE A 718 42.46 -10.52 -16.65
C PHE A 718 41.19 -9.95 -17.27
N LYS A 719 40.59 -8.94 -16.64
CA LYS A 719 39.40 -8.25 -17.16
C LYS A 719 39.80 -7.42 -18.38
N ILE A 720 39.13 -7.67 -19.49
CA ILE A 720 39.27 -6.90 -20.72
C ILE A 720 38.47 -5.61 -20.54
N ILE A 721 39.17 -4.49 -20.57
CA ILE A 721 38.59 -3.14 -20.54
C ILE A 721 39.03 -2.46 -21.84
N GLU A 722 38.07 -1.97 -22.63
CA GLU A 722 38.39 -1.37 -23.93
C GLU A 722 39.21 -0.09 -23.76
N GLY A 723 40.39 -0.02 -24.38
CA GLY A 723 41.26 1.16 -24.37
C GLY A 723 42.16 1.32 -23.15
N GLU A 724 42.10 0.41 -22.16
CA GLU A 724 42.89 0.43 -20.94
C GLU A 724 43.68 -0.88 -20.75
N PRO A 725 44.81 -0.88 -20.02
CA PRO A 725 45.48 -2.11 -19.62
C PRO A 725 44.53 -3.03 -18.86
N TYR A 726 44.62 -4.34 -19.11
CA TYR A 726 43.73 -5.30 -18.45
C TYR A 726 43.92 -5.31 -16.94
N ASP A 727 42.81 -5.35 -16.21
CA ASP A 727 42.81 -5.40 -14.75
C ASP A 727 42.95 -6.86 -14.30
N SER A 728 44.01 -7.17 -13.55
CA SER A 728 44.29 -8.53 -13.08
C SER A 728 43.55 -8.81 -11.77
N LEU A 729 42.70 -9.84 -11.77
CA LEU A 729 42.10 -10.34 -10.53
C LEU A 729 43.14 -11.10 -9.68
N ALA A 730 42.80 -11.29 -8.41
CA ALA A 730 43.63 -12.07 -7.49
C ALA A 730 43.83 -13.49 -8.04
N PRO A 731 45.08 -14.00 -8.10
CA PRO A 731 45.35 -15.33 -8.60
C PRO A 731 44.78 -16.42 -7.68
N VAL A 732 44.34 -17.53 -8.28
CA VAL A 732 43.74 -18.66 -7.57
C VAL A 732 44.63 -19.89 -7.72
N ALA A 733 44.93 -20.57 -6.62
CA ALA A 733 45.69 -21.83 -6.63
C ALA A 733 44.79 -23.00 -7.06
N GLY A 734 45.38 -23.98 -7.76
CA GLY A 734 44.67 -25.18 -8.18
C GLY A 734 44.21 -26.05 -7.01
N THR A 735 43.03 -26.65 -7.14
CA THR A 735 42.44 -27.57 -6.15
C THR A 735 41.93 -28.84 -6.84
N THR A 736 41.39 -29.79 -6.07
CA THR A 736 40.71 -30.96 -6.64
C THR A 736 39.44 -30.62 -7.42
N GLU A 737 38.90 -29.42 -7.26
CA GLU A 737 37.74 -28.91 -8.00
C GLU A 737 38.15 -28.02 -9.19
N GLY A 738 39.45 -27.98 -9.52
CA GLY A 738 40.03 -27.09 -10.52
C GLY A 738 40.44 -25.74 -9.93
N TYR A 739 40.44 -24.72 -10.77
CA TYR A 739 40.76 -23.33 -10.43
C TYR A 739 39.46 -22.52 -10.45
N VAL A 740 38.99 -22.06 -9.29
CA VAL A 740 37.67 -21.43 -9.14
C VAL A 740 37.82 -19.95 -8.77
N PHE A 741 37.27 -19.08 -9.61
CA PHE A 741 37.08 -17.66 -9.33
C PHE A 741 35.61 -17.45 -8.97
N ASP A 742 35.33 -17.12 -7.71
CA ASP A 742 33.99 -16.81 -7.23
C ASP A 742 33.74 -15.30 -7.20
N ASP A 743 32.47 -14.90 -7.28
CA ASP A 743 32.00 -13.51 -7.21
C ASP A 743 32.67 -12.56 -8.24
N VAL A 744 32.98 -13.09 -9.43
CA VAL A 744 33.57 -12.31 -10.53
C VAL A 744 32.48 -11.51 -11.22
N VAL A 745 32.66 -10.19 -11.32
CA VAL A 745 31.73 -9.32 -12.05
C VAL A 745 31.61 -9.80 -13.50
N LEU A 746 30.41 -9.88 -14.05
CA LEU A 746 30.20 -10.31 -15.43
C LEU A 746 30.98 -9.40 -16.41
N GLY A 747 31.49 -9.95 -17.50
CA GLY A 747 32.39 -9.23 -18.40
C GLY A 747 33.23 -10.14 -19.28
N ASP A 748 34.17 -9.53 -19.99
CA ASP A 748 35.07 -10.25 -20.89
C ASP A 748 36.44 -10.41 -20.22
N TYR A 749 36.99 -11.61 -20.30
CA TYR A 749 38.18 -11.99 -19.55
C TYR A 749 39.18 -12.78 -20.40
N LEU A 750 40.46 -12.62 -20.13
CA LEU A 750 41.47 -13.61 -20.49
C LEU A 750 41.81 -14.47 -19.28
N ALA A 751 41.92 -15.78 -19.46
CA ALA A 751 42.39 -16.69 -18.44
C ALA A 751 43.76 -17.25 -18.79
N LEU A 752 44.63 -17.35 -17.78
CA LEU A 752 45.96 -17.93 -17.86
C LEU A 752 46.11 -18.97 -16.76
N VAL A 753 46.60 -20.16 -17.08
CA VAL A 753 46.99 -21.16 -16.07
C VAL A 753 48.49 -21.40 -16.16
N GLU A 754 49.17 -21.17 -15.04
CA GLU A 754 50.57 -21.52 -14.82
C GLU A 754 50.63 -22.83 -14.02
N GLY A 755 50.93 -23.95 -14.68
CA GLY A 755 51.21 -25.23 -14.01
C GLY A 755 52.64 -25.30 -13.46
N ASP A 756 53.16 -26.52 -13.28
CA ASP A 756 54.60 -26.73 -13.06
C ASP A 756 55.40 -26.25 -14.28
N LEU A 757 56.13 -25.14 -14.13
CA LEU A 757 56.87 -24.50 -15.21
C LEU A 757 58.00 -25.36 -15.78
N ASP A 758 58.46 -26.39 -15.06
CA ASP A 758 59.44 -27.35 -15.60
C ASP A 758 58.80 -28.32 -16.62
N LEU A 759 57.47 -28.46 -16.58
CA LEU A 759 56.70 -29.41 -17.40
C LEU A 759 55.80 -28.71 -18.43
N TYR A 760 55.23 -27.56 -18.06
CA TYR A 760 54.21 -26.84 -18.81
C TYR A 760 54.58 -25.37 -18.99
N LEU A 761 54.13 -24.79 -20.09
CA LEU A 761 54.17 -23.36 -20.32
C LEU A 761 52.95 -22.69 -19.68
N PRO A 762 53.07 -21.41 -19.28
CA PRO A 762 51.89 -20.58 -19.03
C PRO A 762 50.96 -20.65 -20.24
N THR A 763 49.73 -21.10 -20.00
CA THR A 763 48.78 -21.40 -21.08
C THR A 763 47.52 -20.57 -20.92
N TYR A 764 47.21 -19.75 -21.92
CA TYR A 764 45.97 -18.98 -22.01
C TYR A 764 44.82 -19.81 -22.59
N PHE A 765 43.58 -19.45 -22.25
CA PHE A 765 42.39 -20.04 -22.86
C PHE A 765 42.33 -19.72 -24.37
N SER A 766 42.01 -20.66 -25.26
CA SER A 766 41.60 -22.06 -25.04
C SER A 766 42.71 -23.08 -25.32
N SER A 767 43.94 -22.84 -24.85
CA SER A 767 45.17 -23.66 -24.98
C SER A 767 46.25 -23.08 -25.92
N THR A 768 46.62 -21.81 -25.73
CA THR A 768 47.73 -21.15 -26.44
C THR A 768 48.76 -20.59 -25.46
N ASP A 769 50.02 -20.54 -25.87
CA ASP A 769 51.13 -19.94 -25.13
C ASP A 769 51.37 -18.46 -25.50
N LEU A 770 50.41 -17.84 -26.21
CA LEU A 770 50.44 -16.43 -26.58
C LEU A 770 49.10 -15.76 -26.23
N TRP A 771 49.13 -14.76 -25.34
CA TRP A 771 47.91 -14.03 -24.97
C TRP A 771 47.23 -13.32 -26.16
N SER A 772 47.98 -12.92 -27.19
CA SER A 772 47.43 -12.29 -28.41
C SER A 772 46.64 -13.26 -29.29
N GLU A 773 46.86 -14.56 -29.13
CA GLU A 773 46.12 -15.63 -29.81
C GLU A 773 45.03 -16.23 -28.91
N ALA A 774 44.93 -15.76 -27.66
CA ALA A 774 43.97 -16.27 -26.69
C ALA A 774 42.54 -15.88 -27.08
N THR A 775 41.61 -16.77 -26.80
CA THR A 775 40.18 -16.51 -26.97
C THR A 775 39.67 -15.82 -25.71
N PRO A 776 39.01 -14.66 -25.82
CA PRO A 776 38.31 -14.05 -24.68
C PRO A 776 37.20 -14.96 -24.15
N ILE A 777 37.05 -14.98 -22.83
CA ILE A 777 35.98 -15.64 -22.10
C ILE A 777 34.90 -14.61 -21.85
N GLU A 778 33.70 -14.86 -22.39
CA GLU A 778 32.53 -14.04 -22.12
C GLU A 778 31.82 -14.56 -20.85
N LEU A 779 32.14 -14.00 -19.70
CA LEU A 779 31.45 -14.31 -18.45
C LEU A 779 30.07 -13.63 -18.46
N ARG A 780 29.02 -14.41 -18.76
CA ARG A 780 27.62 -13.96 -18.74
C ARG A 780 26.75 -14.73 -17.73
N SER A 781 27.23 -15.85 -17.26
CA SER A 781 26.66 -16.71 -16.20
C SER A 781 27.77 -17.60 -15.66
N ASP A 782 27.52 -18.35 -14.60
CA ASP A 782 28.46 -19.35 -14.11
C ASP A 782 28.98 -20.24 -15.25
N LEU A 783 30.30 -20.36 -15.34
CA LEU A 783 30.99 -20.97 -16.46
C LEU A 783 32.02 -22.01 -15.98
N GLU A 784 32.09 -23.13 -16.69
CA GLU A 784 33.09 -24.17 -16.47
C GLU A 784 33.81 -24.49 -17.78
N GLU A 785 35.11 -24.26 -17.82
CA GLU A 785 35.95 -24.39 -19.03
C GLU A 785 37.15 -25.31 -18.80
N THR A 786 37.72 -25.83 -19.89
CA THR A 786 38.91 -26.69 -19.85
C THR A 786 40.06 -26.05 -20.61
N ILE A 787 41.24 -25.99 -19.99
CA ILE A 787 42.48 -25.51 -20.62
C ILE A 787 43.44 -26.68 -20.73
N THR A 788 43.87 -27.03 -21.95
CA THR A 788 44.92 -28.03 -22.15
C THR A 788 46.27 -27.35 -22.08
N LEU A 789 47.04 -27.60 -21.02
CA LEU A 789 48.35 -27.00 -20.83
C LEU A 789 49.32 -27.39 -21.94
N VAL A 790 50.01 -26.39 -22.48
CA VAL A 790 51.06 -26.60 -23.48
C VAL A 790 52.31 -27.12 -22.78
N SER A 791 52.84 -28.27 -23.21
CA SER A 791 54.06 -28.83 -22.64
C SER A 791 55.29 -27.98 -22.99
N GLN A 792 56.25 -27.89 -22.06
CA GLN A 792 57.57 -27.33 -22.35
C GLN A 792 58.22 -28.05 -23.56
N PRO A 793 58.92 -27.32 -24.46
CA PRO A 793 59.66 -27.94 -25.55
C PRO A 793 60.72 -28.90 -25.00
N GLY A 794 60.88 -30.05 -25.64
CA GLY A 794 61.87 -31.05 -25.21
C GLY A 794 63.30 -30.52 -25.34
N VAL A 795 64.21 -30.99 -24.48
CA VAL A 795 65.63 -30.59 -24.51
C VAL A 795 66.26 -30.91 -25.87
N GLY A 796 66.50 -29.87 -26.67
CA GLY A 796 67.16 -29.95 -27.96
C GLY A 796 68.67 -30.21 -27.86
N PRO A 797 69.37 -30.43 -28.99
CA PRO A 797 70.82 -30.50 -28.99
C PRO A 797 71.41 -29.16 -28.53
N LEU A 798 72.50 -29.21 -27.74
CA LEU A 798 73.16 -28.01 -27.23
C LEU A 798 73.84 -27.26 -28.38
N GLY A 799 73.51 -25.97 -28.55
CA GLY A 799 74.11 -25.08 -29.52
C GLY A 799 74.96 -23.96 -28.90
N PRO A 800 75.76 -23.24 -29.68
CA PRO A 800 76.66 -22.21 -29.16
C PRO A 800 76.02 -20.85 -28.88
N GLY A 801 74.73 -20.66 -29.20
CA GLY A 801 74.07 -19.37 -29.13
C GLY A 801 73.49 -19.01 -27.77
N GLU A 802 73.49 -17.72 -27.46
CA GLU A 802 72.95 -17.18 -26.22
C GLU A 802 72.12 -15.93 -26.50
N ILE A 803 70.97 -15.80 -25.83
CA ILE A 803 70.18 -14.56 -25.81
C ILE A 803 70.01 -14.15 -24.36
N LEU A 804 70.35 -12.93 -24.03
CA LEU A 804 70.12 -12.36 -22.70
C LEU A 804 69.51 -10.97 -22.82
N GLY A 805 68.82 -10.52 -21.78
CA GLY A 805 68.21 -9.20 -21.82
C GLY A 805 67.56 -8.79 -20.52
N THR A 806 66.96 -7.60 -20.54
CA THR A 806 66.16 -7.09 -19.42
C THR A 806 64.81 -6.58 -19.86
N VAL A 807 63.79 -6.83 -19.03
CA VAL A 807 62.43 -6.33 -19.18
C VAL A 807 62.19 -5.20 -18.19
N GLU A 808 61.78 -4.03 -18.70
CA GLU A 808 61.48 -2.84 -17.92
C GLU A 808 60.08 -2.28 -18.26
N SER A 809 59.45 -1.53 -17.34
CA SER A 809 58.17 -0.86 -17.55
C SER A 809 58.19 0.63 -17.18
N GLU A 810 57.31 1.41 -17.82
CA GLU A 810 57.12 2.84 -17.55
C GLU A 810 55.93 3.17 -16.61
N PHE A 811 55.15 2.18 -16.17
CA PHE A 811 54.02 2.38 -15.25
C PHE A 811 54.43 3.05 -13.91
N VAL A 812 53.61 3.99 -13.43
CA VAL A 812 53.83 4.77 -12.19
C VAL A 812 53.21 4.04 -10.99
N ASP A 813 53.95 3.93 -9.87
CA ASP A 813 53.39 3.45 -8.59
C ASP A 813 52.59 4.58 -7.92
N GLU A 814 51.31 4.33 -7.61
CA GLU A 814 50.44 5.25 -6.86
C GLU A 814 50.96 5.59 -5.45
N THR A 815 51.98 4.88 -4.96
CA THR A 815 52.47 5.00 -3.58
C THR A 815 53.68 5.91 -3.39
N SER A 816 54.21 6.54 -4.44
CA SER A 816 55.45 7.34 -4.31
C SER A 816 55.29 8.81 -4.70
N GLU A 817 55.06 9.64 -3.68
CA GLU A 817 55.16 11.09 -3.79
C GLU A 817 56.54 11.53 -4.31
N GLY A 818 56.59 11.95 -5.59
CA GLY A 818 57.49 13.00 -6.05
C GLY A 818 58.94 12.62 -6.37
N ARG A 819 59.25 11.40 -6.82
CA ARG A 819 60.56 11.09 -7.43
C ARG A 819 60.44 10.75 -8.92
N ILE A 820 61.28 11.44 -9.71
CA ILE A 820 61.34 11.42 -11.17
C ILE A 820 61.59 10.00 -11.71
N ASN A 821 60.72 9.59 -12.64
CA ASN A 821 60.77 8.49 -13.63
C ASN A 821 62.08 7.68 -13.68
N ALA A 822 62.14 6.56 -12.97
CA ALA A 822 63.07 5.48 -13.24
C ALA A 822 62.28 4.28 -13.79
N ARG A 823 62.70 3.74 -14.94
CA ARG A 823 62.13 2.52 -15.53
C ARG A 823 62.22 1.38 -14.52
N ARG A 824 61.11 0.68 -14.28
CA ARG A 824 61.02 -0.38 -13.26
C ARG A 824 61.36 -1.73 -13.89
N LYS A 825 62.11 -2.59 -13.18
CA LYS A 825 62.36 -3.98 -13.61
C LYS A 825 61.08 -4.81 -13.49
N VAL A 826 60.75 -5.55 -14.54
CA VAL A 826 59.55 -6.41 -14.60
C VAL A 826 59.98 -7.83 -14.26
N LYS A 827 59.55 -8.30 -13.08
CA LYS A 827 59.78 -9.67 -12.63
C LYS A 827 58.77 -10.62 -13.29
N ARG A 828 59.18 -11.86 -13.53
CA ARG A 828 58.34 -12.94 -14.06
C ARG A 828 57.69 -12.65 -15.41
N ALA A 829 58.27 -11.75 -16.21
CA ALA A 829 57.81 -11.53 -17.59
C ALA A 829 58.08 -12.79 -18.42
N GLY A 830 57.06 -13.29 -19.12
CA GLY A 830 57.16 -14.46 -19.97
C GLY A 830 57.98 -14.16 -21.21
N CYS A 831 59.19 -14.72 -21.30
CA CYS A 831 60.08 -14.54 -22.42
C CYS A 831 60.10 -15.84 -23.23
N SER A 832 59.85 -15.77 -24.53
CA SER A 832 59.78 -16.94 -25.39
C SER A 832 60.60 -16.76 -26.67
N VAL A 833 61.28 -17.83 -27.07
CA VAL A 833 62.14 -17.86 -28.25
C VAL A 833 61.67 -18.97 -29.18
N ARG A 834 61.33 -18.59 -30.41
CA ARG A 834 60.88 -19.50 -31.47
C ARG A 834 61.92 -19.57 -32.58
N ARG A 835 62.17 -20.76 -33.13
CA ARG A 835 63.11 -21.00 -34.24
C ARG A 835 62.34 -21.25 -35.52
N PHE A 836 62.77 -20.63 -36.61
CA PHE A 836 62.20 -20.86 -37.93
C PHE A 836 62.51 -22.27 -38.42
N VAL A 837 61.47 -23.01 -38.78
CA VAL A 837 61.53 -24.36 -39.34
C VAL A 837 60.96 -24.33 -40.77
N PRO A 838 61.80 -24.52 -41.80
CA PRO A 838 61.34 -24.52 -43.19
C PRO A 838 60.37 -25.68 -43.48
N LYS A 839 59.26 -25.40 -44.15
CA LYS A 839 58.29 -26.38 -44.65
C LYS A 839 58.60 -26.73 -46.11
N GLY A 840 59.26 -27.88 -46.31
CA GLY A 840 59.48 -28.48 -47.64
C GLY A 840 60.95 -28.61 -48.04
N ARG A 841 61.24 -29.36 -49.12
CA ARG A 841 62.63 -29.69 -49.51
C ARG A 841 63.40 -28.55 -50.20
N ASN A 842 62.72 -27.54 -50.76
CA ASN A 842 63.33 -26.61 -51.72
C ASN A 842 63.00 -25.10 -51.55
N ASN A 843 62.17 -24.69 -50.58
CA ASN A 843 61.86 -23.27 -50.35
C ASN A 843 62.30 -22.86 -48.94
N GLN A 844 63.25 -21.94 -48.84
CA GLN A 844 63.64 -21.31 -47.58
C GLN A 844 62.64 -20.23 -47.10
N GLU A 845 61.64 -19.90 -47.94
CA GLU A 845 60.68 -18.80 -47.67
C GLU A 845 59.32 -19.28 -47.12
N ASP A 846 58.99 -20.58 -47.19
CA ASP A 846 57.80 -21.17 -46.56
C ASP A 846 58.23 -21.95 -45.33
N GLY A 847 57.95 -21.46 -44.13
CA GLY A 847 58.27 -22.10 -42.85
C GLY A 847 57.51 -21.45 -41.70
N GLU A 848 57.53 -22.08 -40.53
CA GLU A 848 56.87 -21.57 -39.32
C GLU A 848 57.87 -21.46 -38.17
N PHE A 849 57.62 -20.53 -37.26
CA PHE A 849 58.42 -20.36 -36.05
C PHE A 849 57.89 -21.30 -34.95
N GLU A 850 58.65 -22.34 -34.63
CA GLU A 850 58.32 -23.30 -33.57
C GLU A 850 58.96 -22.87 -32.24
N LEU A 851 58.25 -23.01 -31.12
CA LEU A 851 58.78 -22.70 -29.79
C LEU A 851 59.93 -23.64 -29.41
N VAL A 852 61.05 -23.05 -28.99
CA VAL A 852 62.26 -23.80 -28.61
C VAL A 852 62.61 -23.61 -27.14
N ALA A 853 62.34 -22.44 -26.57
CA ALA A 853 62.58 -22.18 -25.17
C ALA A 853 61.64 -21.10 -24.61
N TYR A 854 61.35 -21.21 -23.33
CA TYR A 854 60.58 -20.24 -22.54
C TYR A 854 61.25 -20.05 -21.19
N VAL A 855 61.40 -18.81 -20.74
CA VAL A 855 61.87 -18.48 -19.39
C VAL A 855 61.08 -17.31 -18.83
N GLN A 856 60.96 -17.25 -17.51
CA GLN A 856 60.45 -16.06 -16.83
C GLN A 856 61.62 -15.18 -16.39
N SER A 857 61.47 -13.86 -16.50
CA SER A 857 62.48 -12.93 -16.00
C SER A 857 62.63 -13.01 -14.47
N ASP A 858 63.85 -12.80 -13.97
CA ASP A 858 64.15 -12.79 -12.54
C ASP A 858 63.64 -11.52 -11.82
N ASP A 859 63.92 -11.40 -10.52
CA ASP A 859 63.50 -10.25 -9.70
C ASP A 859 64.12 -8.92 -10.17
N GLU A 860 65.23 -8.97 -10.92
CA GLU A 860 65.85 -7.81 -11.57
C GLU A 860 65.43 -7.64 -13.04
N GLY A 861 64.42 -8.39 -13.48
CA GLY A 861 63.86 -8.37 -14.83
C GLY A 861 64.80 -8.93 -15.88
N ARG A 862 65.82 -9.71 -15.51
CA ARG A 862 66.76 -10.32 -16.45
C ARG A 862 66.23 -11.66 -16.93
N PHE A 863 66.51 -12.00 -18.18
CA PHE A 863 66.26 -13.33 -18.74
C PHE A 863 67.47 -13.80 -19.55
N GLU A 864 67.60 -15.12 -19.68
CA GLU A 864 68.71 -15.76 -20.38
C GLU A 864 68.22 -17.04 -21.06
N PHE A 865 68.62 -17.22 -22.31
CA PHE A 865 68.47 -18.45 -23.09
C PHE A 865 69.85 -18.91 -23.52
N THR A 866 70.25 -20.10 -23.08
CA THR A 866 71.52 -20.73 -23.45
C THR A 866 71.29 -21.88 -24.43
N ASP A 867 72.40 -22.40 -24.97
CA ASP A 867 72.42 -23.64 -25.72
C ASP A 867 71.60 -23.63 -27.02
N LEU A 868 71.42 -22.45 -27.64
CA LEU A 868 70.61 -22.30 -28.85
C LEU A 868 71.36 -22.79 -30.10
N VAL A 869 70.71 -23.70 -30.84
CA VAL A 869 71.23 -24.29 -32.09
C VAL A 869 71.23 -23.26 -33.21
N ALA A 870 72.09 -23.43 -34.21
CA ALA A 870 72.11 -22.55 -35.37
C ALA A 870 70.73 -22.44 -36.08
N GLY A 871 70.31 -21.22 -36.43
CA GLY A 871 69.06 -20.93 -37.15
C GLY A 871 68.59 -19.48 -37.02
N LEU A 872 67.50 -19.17 -37.72
CA LEU A 872 66.77 -17.91 -37.57
C LEU A 872 65.79 -18.04 -36.40
N TYR A 873 65.79 -17.07 -35.50
CA TYR A 873 64.96 -17.03 -34.31
C TYR A 873 64.11 -15.77 -34.27
N ARG A 874 62.97 -15.86 -33.59
CA ARG A 874 62.08 -14.77 -33.23
C ARG A 874 61.87 -14.77 -31.73
N PHE A 875 62.02 -13.60 -31.11
CA PHE A 875 61.82 -13.40 -29.68
C PHE A 875 60.52 -12.64 -29.40
N ASN A 876 59.76 -13.13 -28.42
CA ASN A 876 58.51 -12.53 -27.96
C ASN A 876 58.53 -12.38 -26.42
N VAL A 877 57.87 -11.33 -25.92
CA VAL A 877 57.61 -11.12 -24.48
C VAL A 877 56.12 -11.00 -24.25
N GLU A 878 55.64 -11.65 -23.19
CA GLU A 878 54.25 -11.63 -22.78
C GLU A 878 54.03 -10.69 -21.59
N TYR A 879 53.07 -9.78 -21.74
CA TYR A 879 52.58 -8.93 -20.68
C TYR A 879 51.08 -8.65 -20.94
N PRO A 880 50.16 -9.39 -20.30
CA PRO A 880 48.73 -9.30 -20.56
C PRO A 880 48.19 -7.87 -20.49
N GLY A 881 47.33 -7.50 -21.44
CA GLY A 881 46.68 -6.19 -21.48
C GLY A 881 47.45 -5.09 -22.21
N ILE A 882 48.70 -5.35 -22.64
CA ILE A 882 49.47 -4.41 -23.45
C ILE A 882 49.70 -5.03 -24.83
N PRO A 883 49.17 -4.45 -25.91
CA PRO A 883 49.33 -5.01 -27.25
C PRO A 883 50.81 -5.13 -27.64
N MET A 884 51.13 -6.24 -28.31
CA MET A 884 52.43 -6.41 -28.94
C MET A 884 52.39 -5.62 -30.25
N ASP A 885 53.29 -4.64 -30.42
CA ASP A 885 53.39 -3.89 -31.69
C ASP A 885 53.64 -4.88 -32.85
N GLU A 886 53.15 -4.56 -34.06
CA GLU A 886 53.35 -5.39 -35.25
C GLU A 886 54.85 -5.58 -35.57
N ASP A 887 55.69 -4.64 -35.11
CA ASP A 887 57.15 -4.66 -35.25
C ASP A 887 57.90 -5.06 -33.96
N SER A 888 57.19 -5.44 -32.88
CA SER A 888 57.80 -5.66 -31.55
C SER A 888 58.37 -7.05 -31.31
N TYR A 889 58.53 -7.84 -32.36
CA TYR A 889 59.40 -9.01 -32.33
C TYR A 889 60.74 -8.66 -32.97
N VAL A 890 61.82 -9.19 -32.40
CA VAL A 890 63.13 -9.10 -33.04
C VAL A 890 63.48 -10.46 -33.62
N GLU A 891 63.75 -10.48 -34.92
CA GLU A 891 64.36 -11.63 -35.58
C GLU A 891 65.88 -11.53 -35.56
N PHE A 892 66.53 -12.65 -35.31
CA PHE A 892 67.98 -12.72 -35.33
C PHE A 892 68.46 -14.12 -35.68
N GLU A 893 69.62 -14.17 -36.31
CA GLU A 893 70.28 -15.40 -36.66
C GLU A 893 71.29 -15.80 -35.58
N VAL A 894 71.22 -17.05 -35.14
CA VAL A 894 72.18 -17.69 -34.24
C VAL A 894 72.99 -18.70 -35.05
N GLY A 895 74.31 -18.70 -34.95
CA GLY A 895 75.16 -19.78 -35.49
C GLY A 895 75.10 -20.04 -37.01
N THR A 896 74.64 -19.11 -37.84
CA THR A 896 74.64 -19.18 -39.32
C THR A 896 75.72 -18.27 -39.94
N GLU A 897 75.85 -18.27 -41.28
CA GLU A 897 76.93 -17.62 -42.05
C GLU A 897 77.40 -16.27 -41.46
N GLY A 898 78.58 -16.28 -40.84
CA GLY A 898 79.26 -15.08 -40.34
C GLY A 898 79.05 -14.76 -38.86
N SER A 899 78.30 -15.56 -38.07
CA SER A 899 78.03 -15.31 -36.65
C SER A 899 78.05 -16.58 -35.78
N GLU A 900 79.24 -17.02 -35.37
CA GLU A 900 79.42 -18.12 -34.39
C GLU A 900 79.58 -17.59 -32.95
N ASN A 901 79.08 -18.35 -31.96
CA ASN A 901 79.08 -17.98 -30.53
C ASN A 901 78.54 -16.57 -30.29
N ASN A 902 77.40 -16.24 -30.88
CA ASN A 902 76.81 -14.93 -30.70
C ASN A 902 75.92 -14.88 -29.46
N THR A 903 76.25 -13.94 -28.58
CA THR A 903 75.39 -13.45 -27.51
C THR A 903 74.59 -12.27 -28.04
N ILE A 904 73.28 -12.37 -27.97
CA ILE A 904 72.34 -11.33 -28.41
C ILE A 904 71.78 -10.66 -27.16
N VAL A 905 71.93 -9.34 -27.08
CA VAL A 905 71.45 -8.55 -25.95
C VAL A 905 70.19 -7.78 -26.35
N LEU A 906 69.08 -8.04 -25.66
CA LEU A 906 67.78 -7.41 -25.89
C LEU A 906 67.40 -6.49 -24.72
N GLU A 907 66.85 -5.32 -25.04
CA GLU A 907 66.16 -4.46 -24.09
C GLU A 907 64.67 -4.43 -24.43
N ILE A 908 63.83 -4.74 -23.44
CA ILE A 908 62.37 -4.69 -23.57
C ILE A 908 61.82 -3.59 -22.68
N LEU A 909 60.96 -2.76 -23.26
CA LEU A 909 60.25 -1.69 -22.58
C LEU A 909 58.74 -1.88 -22.74
N ILE A 910 58.04 -1.96 -21.62
CA ILE A 910 56.59 -2.06 -21.55
C ILE A 910 56.02 -0.68 -21.25
N THR A 911 55.20 -0.19 -22.16
CA THR A 911 54.47 1.09 -22.05
C THR A 911 52.98 0.81 -22.00
N GLU A 912 52.16 1.82 -21.72
CA GLU A 912 50.70 1.71 -21.73
C GLU A 912 50.12 1.30 -23.10
N ASN A 913 50.84 1.56 -24.19
CA ASN A 913 50.32 1.37 -25.56
C ASN A 913 51.02 0.25 -26.35
N ALA A 914 52.19 -0.20 -25.92
CA ALA A 914 52.97 -1.21 -26.62
C ALA A 914 54.03 -1.85 -25.73
N VAL A 915 54.30 -3.13 -25.97
CA VAL A 915 55.58 -3.77 -25.59
C VAL A 915 56.56 -3.48 -26.72
N THR A 916 57.68 -2.80 -26.47
CA THR A 916 58.74 -2.54 -27.47
C THR A 916 59.96 -3.40 -27.18
N VAL A 917 60.44 -4.12 -28.19
CA VAL A 917 61.66 -4.94 -28.10
C VAL A 917 62.73 -4.34 -29.00
N VAL A 918 63.89 -4.00 -28.43
CA VAL A 918 65.03 -3.47 -29.18
C VAL A 918 66.24 -4.38 -29.00
N LYS A 919 66.88 -4.71 -30.11
CA LYS A 919 68.20 -5.34 -30.11
C LYS A 919 69.27 -4.29 -29.87
N VAL A 920 69.99 -4.41 -28.76
CA VAL A 920 70.95 -3.40 -28.31
C VAL A 920 72.37 -3.77 -28.73
N ASP A 921 72.71 -5.05 -28.65
CA ASP A 921 74.04 -5.52 -29.04
C ASP A 921 74.00 -6.95 -29.61
N GLN A 922 74.97 -7.26 -30.45
CA GLN A 922 75.27 -8.63 -30.88
C GLN A 922 76.77 -8.84 -30.73
N LEU A 923 77.13 -9.55 -29.67
CA LEU A 923 78.51 -9.88 -29.34
C LEU A 923 78.80 -11.29 -29.86
N GLY A 924 79.53 -11.38 -30.94
CA GLY A 924 79.91 -12.67 -31.52
C GLY A 924 81.21 -12.57 -32.30
N PHE A 925 81.79 -13.71 -32.63
CA PHE A 925 82.91 -13.73 -33.57
C PHE A 925 82.36 -13.51 -34.97
N PHE A 926 82.38 -12.25 -35.43
CA PHE A 926 82.02 -11.89 -36.80
C PHE A 926 83.11 -12.33 -37.77
N LYS A 927 83.18 -13.64 -38.06
CA LYS A 927 84.14 -14.18 -39.02
C LYS A 927 83.49 -14.28 -40.39
N LYS A 928 83.34 -13.14 -41.06
CA LYS A 928 82.99 -13.09 -42.50
C LYS A 928 83.97 -13.89 -43.39
N TYR A 929 85.11 -14.31 -42.86
CA TYR A 929 86.28 -14.69 -43.67
C TYR A 929 86.96 -16.02 -43.28
N PHE A 930 86.73 -16.57 -42.07
CA PHE A 930 87.30 -17.85 -41.62
C PHE A 930 86.32 -18.63 -40.74
N GLU A 931 86.13 -19.92 -40.97
CA GLU A 931 85.48 -20.85 -40.04
C GLU A 931 86.57 -21.50 -39.16
N GLY A 932 86.37 -21.67 -37.84
CA GLY A 932 87.31 -22.41 -36.98
C GLY A 932 88.72 -21.82 -36.74
N LEU A 933 88.96 -20.51 -36.93
CA LEU A 933 90.29 -19.88 -36.76
C LEU A 933 90.91 -20.01 -35.34
N GLU A 934 92.07 -20.65 -35.21
CA GLU A 934 92.89 -20.84 -34.01
C GLU A 934 94.35 -20.41 -34.24
N VAL A 935 95.00 -19.80 -33.24
CA VAL A 935 96.42 -19.40 -33.31
C VAL A 935 97.20 -19.96 -32.11
N TYR A 936 98.15 -20.87 -32.36
CA TYR A 936 98.86 -21.63 -31.31
C TYR A 936 100.26 -22.13 -31.74
N PRO A 937 101.19 -22.41 -30.79
CA PRO A 937 101.12 -22.08 -29.38
C PRO A 937 101.28 -20.57 -29.17
N ASN A 938 100.67 -20.04 -28.11
CA ASN A 938 100.80 -18.65 -27.70
C ASN A 938 100.99 -18.61 -26.18
N PRO A 939 102.23 -18.46 -25.64
CA PRO A 939 103.43 -17.98 -26.33
C PRO A 939 104.03 -18.96 -27.34
N ALA A 940 104.53 -18.43 -28.47
CA ALA A 940 105.27 -19.17 -29.48
C ALA A 940 106.78 -19.11 -29.20
N ASP A 941 107.46 -20.22 -29.47
CA ASP A 941 108.92 -20.39 -29.33
C ASP A 941 109.54 -20.32 -30.74
N ASP A 942 109.49 -21.43 -31.48
CA ASP A 942 110.00 -21.47 -32.86
C ASP A 942 109.00 -21.01 -33.93
N PHE A 943 107.74 -21.45 -33.80
CA PHE A 943 106.70 -21.31 -34.81
C PHE A 943 105.35 -21.00 -34.18
N LEU A 944 104.58 -20.18 -34.89
CA LEU A 944 103.19 -19.88 -34.61
C LEU A 944 102.32 -20.53 -35.69
N ASN A 945 101.43 -21.43 -35.31
CA ASN A 945 100.47 -22.05 -36.22
C ASN A 945 99.15 -21.27 -36.21
N ILE A 946 98.58 -21.10 -37.40
CA ILE A 946 97.28 -20.49 -37.64
C ILE A 946 96.46 -21.57 -38.32
N ARG A 947 95.50 -22.14 -37.61
CA ARG A 947 94.60 -23.18 -38.13
C ARG A 947 93.23 -22.58 -38.39
N PHE A 948 92.54 -23.02 -39.44
CA PHE A 948 91.16 -22.66 -39.74
C PHE A 948 90.49 -23.83 -40.49
N ASP A 949 89.18 -23.99 -40.37
CA ASP A 949 88.43 -25.09 -40.98
C ASP A 949 88.02 -24.77 -42.43
N GLN A 950 87.67 -23.52 -42.72
CA GLN A 950 87.38 -23.03 -44.08
C GLN A 950 87.71 -21.54 -44.21
N ILE A 951 88.12 -21.10 -45.42
CA ILE A 951 88.29 -19.68 -45.76
C ILE A 951 87.12 -19.25 -46.62
N LEU A 952 86.44 -18.18 -46.20
CA LEU A 952 85.23 -17.66 -46.85
C LEU A 952 85.52 -16.41 -47.74
N SER A 953 86.79 -16.02 -47.88
CA SER A 953 87.27 -14.91 -48.73
C SER A 953 88.21 -15.39 -49.84
N GLU A 954 88.29 -14.67 -50.97
CA GLU A 954 89.19 -15.03 -52.07
C GLU A 954 90.68 -14.76 -51.76
N SER A 955 91.01 -13.75 -50.93
CA SER A 955 92.40 -13.39 -50.60
C SER A 955 92.53 -12.61 -49.28
N ILE A 956 93.31 -13.14 -48.33
CA ILE A 956 93.54 -12.59 -46.99
C ILE A 956 95.04 -12.48 -46.71
N GLU A 957 95.48 -11.29 -46.30
CA GLU A 957 96.84 -10.98 -45.87
C GLU A 957 96.95 -11.08 -44.33
N ILE A 958 97.77 -12.00 -43.82
CA ILE A 958 98.13 -12.13 -42.41
C ILE A 958 99.39 -11.32 -42.17
N GLN A 959 99.39 -10.44 -41.17
CA GLN A 959 100.51 -9.56 -40.85
C GLN A 959 100.84 -9.64 -39.36
N LEU A 960 102.05 -10.07 -39.02
CA LEU A 960 102.57 -10.03 -37.66
C LEU A 960 103.35 -8.73 -37.45
N MET A 961 103.04 -7.97 -36.40
CA MET A 961 103.53 -6.61 -36.17
C MET A 961 104.04 -6.44 -34.75
N ASP A 962 104.96 -5.48 -34.56
CA ASP A 962 105.26 -4.99 -33.22
C ASP A 962 104.17 -4.07 -32.67
N LEU A 963 104.28 -3.70 -31.39
CA LEU A 963 103.35 -2.80 -30.71
C LEU A 963 103.36 -1.36 -31.24
N SER A 964 104.36 -0.98 -32.05
CA SER A 964 104.40 0.32 -32.73
C SER A 964 103.64 0.33 -34.06
N GLY A 965 103.10 -0.83 -34.46
CA GLY A 965 102.36 -1.03 -35.70
C GLY A 965 103.24 -1.32 -36.91
N HIS A 966 104.53 -1.59 -36.71
CA HIS A 966 105.43 -1.97 -37.79
C HIS A 966 105.24 -3.45 -38.15
N VAL A 967 104.95 -3.74 -39.42
CA VAL A 967 104.76 -5.11 -39.92
C VAL A 967 106.10 -5.81 -40.04
N LEU A 968 106.27 -6.92 -39.32
CA LEU A 968 107.49 -7.72 -39.25
C LEU A 968 107.44 -8.91 -40.19
N LYS A 969 106.28 -9.56 -40.31
CA LYS A 969 106.05 -10.68 -41.23
C LYS A 969 104.69 -10.56 -41.89
N THR A 970 104.59 -11.04 -43.12
CA THR A 970 103.34 -11.12 -43.87
C THR A 970 103.22 -12.50 -44.51
N GLU A 971 102.04 -13.09 -44.47
CA GLU A 971 101.67 -14.30 -45.19
C GLU A 971 100.36 -14.09 -45.94
N GLN A 972 100.23 -14.67 -47.13
CA GLN A 972 99.04 -14.55 -47.97
C GLN A 972 98.27 -15.86 -48.00
N VAL A 973 96.95 -15.76 -47.86
CA VAL A 973 96.07 -16.91 -47.70
C VAL A 973 94.86 -16.75 -48.59
N ASN A 974 94.57 -17.78 -49.38
CA ASN A 974 93.40 -17.83 -50.25
C ASN A 974 92.65 -19.16 -50.05
N SER A 975 91.51 -19.30 -50.70
CA SER A 975 90.64 -20.47 -50.65
C SER A 975 91.29 -21.83 -51.00
N TRP A 976 92.50 -21.83 -51.56
CA TRP A 976 93.28 -23.04 -51.89
C TRP A 976 94.43 -23.32 -50.91
N SER A 977 94.63 -22.46 -49.92
CA SER A 977 95.68 -22.60 -48.91
C SER A 977 95.35 -23.71 -47.92
N PRO A 978 96.33 -24.46 -47.41
CA PRO A 978 96.08 -25.49 -46.42
C PRO A 978 95.47 -24.88 -45.15
N ASN A 979 94.54 -25.62 -44.54
CA ASN A 979 93.81 -25.30 -43.29
C ASN A 979 94.70 -25.04 -42.05
N GLN A 980 96.02 -25.09 -42.21
CA GLN A 980 97.00 -24.72 -41.20
C GLN A 980 98.20 -24.05 -41.87
N ILE A 981 98.56 -22.89 -41.36
CA ILE A 981 99.66 -22.05 -41.81
C ILE A 981 100.63 -21.88 -40.66
N GLN A 982 101.92 -21.90 -40.96
CA GLN A 982 102.95 -21.81 -39.93
C GLN A 982 103.85 -20.60 -40.19
N ILE A 983 103.89 -19.67 -39.25
CA ILE A 983 104.75 -18.50 -39.27
C ILE A 983 105.94 -18.78 -38.35
N ASN A 984 107.14 -18.79 -38.92
CA ASN A 984 108.38 -18.85 -38.14
C ASN A 984 108.55 -17.56 -37.34
N VAL A 985 108.83 -17.63 -36.04
CA VAL A 985 109.03 -16.46 -35.17
C VAL A 985 110.39 -16.44 -34.46
N ASN A 986 111.31 -17.36 -34.82
CA ASN A 986 112.66 -17.49 -34.24
C ASN A 986 113.55 -16.24 -34.37
N ASP A 987 113.32 -15.44 -35.39
CA ASP A 987 114.04 -14.20 -35.69
C ASP A 987 113.45 -12.96 -34.98
N LEU A 988 112.33 -13.12 -34.28
CA LEU A 988 111.70 -12.06 -33.49
C LEU A 988 112.28 -12.08 -32.07
N ALA A 989 112.37 -10.92 -31.41
CA ALA A 989 112.81 -10.87 -30.01
C ALA A 989 111.70 -11.35 -29.06
N ASP A 990 112.05 -11.79 -27.85
CA ASP A 990 111.05 -12.09 -26.83
C ASP A 990 110.19 -10.86 -26.56
N GLY A 991 108.88 -11.01 -26.67
CA GLY A 991 107.99 -9.86 -26.62
C GLY A 991 106.56 -10.15 -27.04
N MET A 992 105.76 -9.09 -27.03
CA MET A 992 104.37 -9.11 -27.46
C MET A 992 104.25 -8.48 -28.84
N TYR A 993 103.55 -9.18 -29.72
CA TYR A 993 103.29 -8.83 -31.11
C TYR A 993 101.79 -8.87 -31.38
N LEU A 994 101.36 -8.19 -32.44
CA LEU A 994 99.98 -8.17 -32.91
C LEU A 994 99.92 -8.83 -34.29
N MET A 995 99.10 -9.87 -34.43
CA MET A 995 98.80 -10.50 -35.70
C MET A 995 97.49 -9.97 -36.26
N ARG A 996 97.56 -9.24 -37.36
CA ARG A 996 96.42 -8.66 -38.07
C ARG A 996 96.10 -9.46 -39.32
N PHE A 997 94.83 -9.78 -39.52
CA PHE A 997 94.32 -10.31 -40.78
C PHE A 997 93.69 -9.17 -41.59
N LYS A 998 93.98 -9.07 -42.88
CA LYS A 998 93.55 -7.95 -43.73
C LYS A 998 93.00 -8.47 -45.05
N ASP A 999 91.82 -7.96 -45.41
CA ASP A 999 91.20 -8.17 -46.73
C ASP A 999 91.91 -7.30 -47.76
N GLU A 1000 92.36 -7.87 -48.88
CA GLU A 1000 92.93 -7.06 -49.96
C GLU A 1000 91.86 -6.43 -50.85
N GLU A 1001 90.65 -7.00 -50.94
CA GLU A 1001 89.57 -6.44 -51.76
C GLU A 1001 88.85 -5.29 -51.04
N SER A 1002 88.74 -5.36 -49.71
CA SER A 1002 88.17 -4.28 -48.91
C SER A 1002 89.24 -3.27 -48.50
N SER A 1003 89.43 -2.23 -49.32
CA SER A 1003 90.50 -1.23 -49.21
C SER A 1003 90.69 -0.50 -47.86
N ARG A 1004 89.91 -0.75 -46.79
CA ARG A 1004 89.99 -0.01 -45.51
C ARG A 1004 89.68 -0.73 -44.18
N LYS A 1005 89.63 -2.06 -44.05
CA LYS A 1005 89.38 -2.67 -42.71
C LYS A 1005 90.31 -3.84 -42.35
N SER A 1006 90.94 -3.74 -41.18
CA SER A 1006 91.56 -4.87 -40.48
C SER A 1006 90.46 -5.83 -40.00
N MET A 1007 90.60 -7.11 -40.29
CA MET A 1007 89.55 -8.13 -40.08
C MET A 1007 89.54 -8.66 -38.65
N VAL A 1008 90.70 -9.08 -38.12
CA VAL A 1008 90.87 -9.60 -36.74
C VAL A 1008 92.30 -9.27 -36.28
N THR A 1009 92.50 -8.96 -35.00
CA THR A 1009 93.85 -8.79 -34.42
C THR A 1009 94.05 -9.74 -33.24
N TYR A 1010 94.98 -10.69 -33.37
CA TYR A 1010 95.39 -11.59 -32.30
C TYR A 1010 96.61 -11.04 -31.58
N LYS A 1011 96.62 -11.11 -30.24
CA LYS A 1011 97.82 -10.89 -29.45
C LYS A 1011 98.68 -12.14 -29.50
N VAL A 1012 99.92 -12.02 -29.96
CA VAL A 1012 100.91 -13.10 -30.05
C VAL A 1012 102.04 -12.79 -29.07
N LEU A 1013 102.37 -13.72 -28.19
CA LEU A 1013 103.55 -13.67 -27.34
C LEU A 1013 104.62 -14.54 -27.99
N VAL A 1014 105.83 -14.02 -28.15
CA VAL A 1014 107.00 -14.80 -28.54
C VAL A 1014 107.92 -14.88 -27.34
N ASN A 1015 108.37 -16.10 -27.01
CA ASN A 1015 109.22 -16.38 -25.86
C ASN A 1015 110.13 -17.57 -26.18
N HIS A 1016 111.35 -17.26 -26.57
CA HIS A 1016 112.41 -18.23 -26.88
C HIS A 1016 112.91 -18.85 -25.57
N ARG A 1017 112.55 -20.11 -25.32
CA ARG A 1017 112.91 -20.79 -24.06
C ARG A 1017 114.17 -21.64 -24.14
#